data_AF-A0A8T5GSH4-F1
#
_entry.id   AF-A0A8T5GSH4-F1
#
_cell.length_a   1.000
_cell.length_b   1.000
_cell.length_c   1.000
_cell.angle_alpha   90.00
_cell.angle_beta   90.00
_cell.angle_gamma   90.00
#
_symmetry.space_group_name_H-M   'P 1'
#
loop_
_entity.id
_entity.type
_entity.pdbx_description
1 polymer ?
#
loop_
_entity_poly.entity_id
_entity_poly.type
_entity_poly.pdbx_seq_one_letter_code
_entity_poly.pdbx_strand_id
1 'polypeptide(L)'
;ANSSLFNDVLVVQIGVLEDSDSDGMPNELPLGYNPLGGLTEDLDDDGDGFTDVDELTCETNPLDATSVISDLDGDSICDALDDDVDGDGLLNDVETNTSTYVDENDTGTQSGNADTDGDGVCDGPQVPANGGCTAGPDVFPFDPAGDIDSDGDGMPDTLNGESTSTPPLVEDLDDDNDAWSDEMEAACGTDSVDSSSVPGDEDSDGICDSLDTNLDLPFNLTYPTNTLTVTLGEEISILLPNLTGLGEVASWEIVGELPDGLTFGWSPARDAHLDGSIRGTPTEAMAATVFTIWANNSAYSQSFELTITVLEELTDSDEDDDSINWGYICCFPLILLLLLCLLFVFVFGEKNVLIDAEPSNTLVKSWSGVGVGTQEDPLVLKSVRGIKSGSLTNSHETITFTGLTVESIELVDFNEEKNGRKFSMSVPNVSEASTRMVAVDEDEPTTITMLFNDGEGEPTLEGGEFTAMLKIGNSSVYFSWTVSVEAQTEKDVGNNEHPKQVNASQTIGEDRKKGFSIKEQMALEQKAAEKAKQQADADAKAAKEAKAEADAEMKAAKEIEAQANQKAKTVEQARAQVDADAAALAKKAEELERIAKRAKTIDFATLGVATVGEKDDLQAIKGVGPFIAEKLNALGIFTFEQVGNMTAEIEEQVNIAIEFFPGRIKRDEWAKQAKEIYESKKKF
;
A
#
# COMPACT_ATOMS: atom_id res chain seq x y z
N ALA A 1 62.84 28.87 35.62
CA ALA A 1 62.33 28.72 37.00
C ALA A 1 61.41 27.50 37.03
N ASN A 2 61.29 26.76 38.14
CA ASN A 2 60.39 25.60 38.19
C ASN A 2 58.99 26.01 38.66
N SER A 3 57.98 25.72 37.83
CA SER A 3 56.56 25.85 38.16
C SER A 3 55.79 24.63 37.60
N SER A 4 56.15 23.44 38.05
CA SER A 4 55.62 22.16 37.56
C SER A 4 54.29 21.76 38.22
N LEU A 5 53.40 22.73 38.42
CA LEU A 5 52.14 22.61 39.16
C LEU A 5 51.10 23.61 38.62
N PHE A 6 50.67 23.44 37.36
CA PHE A 6 49.36 23.80 36.81
C PHE A 6 49.32 23.33 35.34
N ASN A 7 49.31 22.01 35.16
CA ASN A 7 48.87 21.44 33.89
C ASN A 7 47.34 21.43 33.91
N ASP A 8 46.74 22.52 33.45
CA ASP A 8 45.31 22.53 33.14
C ASP A 8 45.11 21.64 31.91
N VAL A 9 44.72 20.38 32.11
CA VAL A 9 44.50 19.43 31.02
C VAL A 9 43.19 19.78 30.33
N LEU A 10 43.30 20.42 29.17
CA LEU A 10 42.19 20.71 28.28
C LEU A 10 41.77 19.40 27.58
N VAL A 11 40.90 18.63 28.23
CA VAL A 11 40.23 17.48 27.61
C VAL A 11 39.03 18.02 26.83
N VAL A 12 39.29 18.47 25.61
CA VAL A 12 38.25 18.60 24.57
C VAL A 12 37.67 17.20 24.36
N GLN A 13 36.36 17.07 24.44
CA GLN A 13 35.65 15.83 24.13
C GLN A 13 34.61 16.20 23.09
N ILE A 14 35.08 16.29 21.85
CA ILE A 14 34.23 16.17 20.68
C ILE A 14 33.77 14.72 20.69
N GLY A 15 32.56 14.50 21.21
CA GLY A 15 31.75 13.41 20.70
C GLY A 15 31.23 13.89 19.35
N VAL A 16 31.74 13.29 18.29
CA VAL A 16 30.89 13.04 17.13
C VAL A 16 29.85 12.07 17.65
N LEU A 17 28.59 12.49 17.68
CA LEU A 17 27.48 11.54 17.78
C LEU A 17 27.39 10.85 16.43
N GLU A 18 26.89 9.62 16.39
CA GLU A 18 26.61 8.98 15.12
C GLU A 18 25.51 9.80 14.41
N ASP A 19 25.66 9.91 13.08
CA ASP A 19 25.07 10.89 12.15
C ASP A 19 25.15 10.17 10.78
N SER A 20 24.28 9.17 10.58
CA SER A 20 24.53 8.09 9.61
C SER A 20 24.19 8.46 8.17
N ASP A 21 23.21 9.34 7.93
CA ASP A 21 22.91 9.92 6.61
C ASP A 21 23.81 11.14 6.27
N SER A 22 24.32 11.85 7.29
CA SER A 22 25.05 13.12 7.23
C SER A 22 24.23 14.40 6.97
N ASP A 23 22.95 14.46 7.37
CA ASP A 23 22.14 15.69 7.54
C ASP A 23 22.80 16.66 8.54
N GLY A 24 23.36 16.11 9.63
CA GLY A 24 23.90 16.85 10.76
C GLY A 24 23.01 16.82 12.02
N MET A 25 21.92 16.05 12.00
CA MET A 25 21.21 15.60 13.20
C MET A 25 21.81 14.26 13.72
N PRO A 26 21.87 14.06 15.05
CA PRO A 26 22.47 12.87 15.64
C PRO A 26 21.46 11.75 15.93
N ASN A 27 21.83 10.51 15.61
CA ASN A 27 21.00 9.31 15.75
C ASN A 27 20.41 9.11 17.18
N GLU A 28 21.25 9.07 18.23
CA GLU A 28 20.77 9.05 19.64
C GLU A 28 21.31 10.25 20.44
N LEU A 29 20.44 10.95 21.18
CA LEU A 29 20.85 11.99 22.12
C LEU A 29 21.31 11.38 23.46
N PRO A 30 22.57 11.64 23.89
CA PRO A 30 23.15 10.95 25.04
C PRO A 30 22.38 11.24 26.34
N LEU A 31 22.02 10.17 27.06
CA LEU A 31 21.18 10.19 28.27
C LEU A 31 21.49 11.35 29.23
N GLY A 32 20.53 12.27 29.37
CA GLY A 32 20.67 13.48 30.18
C GLY A 32 21.17 14.71 29.41
N TYR A 33 21.14 14.67 28.07
CA TYR A 33 21.32 15.83 27.20
C TYR A 33 20.48 17.02 27.66
N ASN A 34 21.01 18.24 27.49
CA ASN A 34 20.37 19.46 27.93
C ASN A 34 19.47 20.01 26.79
N PRO A 35 18.13 20.10 26.95
CA PRO A 35 17.24 20.59 25.89
C PRO A 35 17.45 22.06 25.48
N LEU A 36 18.32 22.80 26.18
CA LEU A 36 18.79 24.14 25.78
C LEU A 36 20.11 24.10 24.98
N GLY A 37 20.61 22.92 24.62
CA GLY A 37 21.85 22.72 23.86
C GLY A 37 21.70 22.91 22.35
N GLY A 38 20.50 22.70 21.81
CA GLY A 38 20.15 23.03 20.41
C GLY A 38 20.25 21.91 19.40
N LEU A 39 20.65 20.69 19.79
CA LEU A 39 20.47 19.49 18.98
C LEU A 39 19.06 18.91 19.20
N THR A 40 18.49 18.36 18.14
CA THR A 40 17.39 17.39 18.19
C THR A 40 18.01 15.98 18.13
N GLU A 41 17.22 14.96 18.39
CA GLU A 41 17.48 13.57 17.98
C GLU A 41 17.04 13.48 16.50
N ASP A 42 17.72 12.66 15.69
CA ASP A 42 17.14 12.28 14.40
C ASP A 42 15.98 11.28 14.59
N LEU A 43 15.24 11.01 13.52
CA LEU A 43 14.13 10.05 13.44
C LEU A 43 14.04 9.36 12.06
N ASP A 44 15.05 9.53 11.20
CA ASP A 44 15.21 8.98 9.84
C ASP A 44 16.72 8.68 9.70
N ASP A 45 17.23 7.85 10.63
CA ASP A 45 18.64 7.74 11.02
C ASP A 45 19.66 7.56 9.86
N ASP A 46 19.24 6.99 8.72
CA ASP A 46 20.04 6.79 7.51
C ASP A 46 19.55 7.52 6.25
N GLY A 47 18.44 8.27 6.35
CA GLY A 47 17.98 9.24 5.35
C GLY A 47 17.29 8.64 4.12
N ASP A 48 16.78 7.40 4.21
CA ASP A 48 16.02 6.78 3.12
C ASP A 48 14.57 7.29 3.00
N GLY A 49 14.02 7.86 4.08
CA GLY A 49 12.68 8.45 4.15
C GLY A 49 11.67 7.70 5.01
N PHE A 50 12.03 6.56 5.60
CA PHE A 50 11.27 5.92 6.67
C PHE A 50 11.71 6.42 8.06
N THR A 51 11.01 6.05 9.14
CA THR A 51 11.44 6.43 10.51
C THR A 51 11.92 5.22 11.28
N ASP A 52 12.93 5.37 12.14
CA ASP A 52 13.44 4.29 13.01
C ASP A 52 12.35 3.65 13.89
N VAL A 53 11.23 4.34 14.14
CA VAL A 53 10.06 3.78 14.83
C VAL A 53 9.23 2.87 13.91
N ASP A 54 9.03 3.26 12.66
CA ASP A 54 8.27 2.49 11.67
C ASP A 54 9.11 1.29 11.17
N GLU A 55 10.41 1.49 10.95
CA GLU A 55 11.37 0.46 10.58
C GLU A 55 11.53 -0.64 11.65
N LEU A 56 11.75 -0.24 12.91
CA LEU A 56 11.79 -1.18 14.03
C LEU A 56 10.45 -1.90 14.23
N THR A 57 9.36 -1.35 13.70
CA THR A 57 8.03 -1.97 13.69
C THR A 57 7.88 -2.98 12.53
N CYS A 58 8.52 -2.74 11.39
CA CYS A 58 8.54 -3.60 10.20
C CYS A 58 9.76 -4.57 10.12
N GLU A 59 10.52 -4.72 11.21
CA GLU A 59 11.76 -5.52 11.33
C GLU A 59 12.91 -5.15 10.35
N THR A 60 12.93 -3.91 9.83
CA THR A 60 14.06 -3.38 9.03
C THR A 60 15.17 -2.77 9.92
N ASN A 61 16.17 -2.13 9.32
CA ASN A 61 17.38 -1.66 10.00
C ASN A 61 17.66 -0.17 9.69
N PRO A 62 17.39 0.75 10.63
CA PRO A 62 17.53 2.20 10.43
C PRO A 62 18.98 2.69 10.51
N LEU A 63 19.93 1.94 9.96
CA LEU A 63 21.35 2.27 9.89
C LEU A 63 21.95 1.78 8.56
N ASP A 64 21.12 1.50 7.57
CA ASP A 64 21.44 1.00 6.24
C ASP A 64 20.31 1.39 5.26
N ALA A 65 20.45 2.54 4.60
CA ALA A 65 19.55 3.11 3.58
C ALA A 65 19.35 2.24 2.30
N THR A 66 19.63 0.94 2.40
CA THR A 66 19.20 -0.09 1.45
C THR A 66 18.19 -1.08 2.06
N SER A 67 17.79 -0.84 3.32
CA SER A 67 16.88 -1.67 4.13
C SER A 67 15.43 -1.17 4.16
N VAL A 68 15.00 -0.42 3.13
CA VAL A 68 13.65 0.12 2.95
C VAL A 68 12.52 -0.76 3.49
N ILE A 69 11.52 -0.15 4.13
CA ILE A 69 10.25 -0.81 4.44
C ILE A 69 9.61 -1.29 3.14
N SER A 70 9.18 -2.55 3.13
CA SER A 70 8.40 -3.13 2.03
C SER A 70 6.91 -3.01 2.35
N ASP A 71 6.17 -2.52 1.37
CA ASP A 71 4.73 -2.24 1.35
C ASP A 71 4.29 -2.62 -0.08
N LEU A 72 3.91 -3.89 -0.25
CA LEU A 72 3.70 -4.52 -1.55
C LEU A 72 2.38 -4.11 -2.22
N ASP A 73 1.30 -3.89 -1.45
CA ASP A 73 0.01 -3.45 -1.98
C ASP A 73 -0.15 -1.91 -1.99
N GLY A 74 0.51 -1.16 -1.10
CA GLY A 74 0.41 0.29 -0.99
C GLY A 74 -0.61 0.85 0.03
N ASP A 75 -1.19 0.02 0.90
CA ASP A 75 -2.14 0.41 1.97
C ASP A 75 -1.50 1.30 3.05
N SER A 76 -0.16 1.23 3.19
CA SER A 76 0.66 1.78 4.30
C SER A 76 0.74 0.93 5.58
N ILE A 77 0.31 -0.34 5.54
CA ILE A 77 0.89 -1.43 6.33
C ILE A 77 2.17 -1.92 5.60
N CYS A 78 2.99 -2.75 6.26
CA CYS A 78 4.22 -3.28 5.70
C CYS A 78 4.21 -4.81 5.71
N ASP A 79 4.90 -5.44 4.77
CA ASP A 79 4.87 -6.89 4.49
C ASP A 79 5.09 -7.79 5.73
N ALA A 80 5.83 -7.29 6.72
CA ALA A 80 6.14 -8.01 7.97
C ALA A 80 5.00 -8.02 9.00
N LEU A 81 3.98 -7.18 8.82
CA LEU A 81 2.83 -6.97 9.71
C LEU A 81 1.47 -7.16 9.02
N ASP A 82 1.44 -7.38 7.71
CA ASP A 82 0.18 -7.60 6.99
C ASP A 82 -0.35 -9.03 7.11
N ASP A 83 -1.68 -9.13 7.15
CA ASP A 83 -2.43 -10.39 7.03
C ASP A 83 -2.90 -10.65 5.57
N ASP A 84 -2.78 -9.66 4.66
CA ASP A 84 -3.21 -9.62 3.24
C ASP A 84 -2.15 -8.81 2.43
N VAL A 85 -0.99 -9.41 2.13
CA VAL A 85 0.22 -8.62 1.77
C VAL A 85 0.25 -8.08 0.34
N ASP A 86 -0.56 -8.63 -0.57
CA ASP A 86 -0.70 -8.06 -1.92
C ASP A 86 -2.03 -7.32 -2.14
N GLY A 87 -2.94 -7.27 -1.16
CA GLY A 87 -4.10 -6.38 -1.13
C GLY A 87 -5.27 -6.81 -2.02
N ASP A 88 -5.34 -8.09 -2.39
CA ASP A 88 -6.43 -8.63 -3.21
C ASP A 88 -7.68 -9.01 -2.40
N GLY A 89 -7.60 -9.06 -1.07
CA GLY A 89 -8.71 -9.40 -0.17
C GLY A 89 -8.78 -10.86 0.27
N LEU A 90 -7.86 -11.72 -0.19
CA LEU A 90 -7.52 -12.99 0.43
C LEU A 90 -6.63 -12.75 1.66
N LEU A 91 -6.27 -13.81 2.39
CA LEU A 91 -5.37 -13.71 3.54
C LEU A 91 -4.15 -14.60 3.33
N ASN A 92 -2.99 -14.14 3.76
CA ASN A 92 -1.71 -14.85 3.74
C ASN A 92 -1.80 -16.29 4.33
N ASP A 93 -2.77 -16.54 5.21
CA ASP A 93 -3.03 -17.83 5.88
C ASP A 93 -3.90 -18.82 5.05
N VAL A 94 -4.64 -18.36 4.02
CA VAL A 94 -5.43 -19.22 3.09
C VAL A 94 -4.70 -19.49 1.77
N GLU A 95 -3.71 -18.67 1.44
CA GLU A 95 -2.99 -18.67 0.18
C GLU A 95 -1.74 -19.54 0.21
N THR A 96 -1.96 -20.85 0.11
CA THR A 96 -0.93 -21.84 0.43
C THR A 96 0.25 -21.92 -0.56
N ASN A 97 0.27 -21.11 -1.62
CA ASN A 97 1.33 -21.11 -2.65
C ASN A 97 1.54 -22.52 -3.25
N THR A 98 0.45 -23.30 -3.39
CA THR A 98 0.48 -24.70 -3.85
C THR A 98 0.18 -24.87 -5.34
N SER A 99 -0.33 -23.82 -6.00
CA SER A 99 -0.85 -23.85 -7.38
C SER A 99 -1.93 -24.93 -7.56
N THR A 100 -2.84 -25.06 -6.59
CA THR A 100 -3.94 -26.03 -6.59
C THR A 100 -5.03 -25.58 -5.61
N TYR A 101 -6.19 -25.19 -6.13
CA TYR A 101 -7.37 -24.89 -5.30
C TYR A 101 -7.87 -26.11 -4.53
N VAL A 102 -8.20 -25.92 -3.24
CA VAL A 102 -8.78 -26.95 -2.36
C VAL A 102 -10.12 -26.52 -1.80
N ASP A 103 -10.20 -25.37 -1.12
CA ASP A 103 -11.44 -24.71 -0.68
C ASP A 103 -11.19 -23.23 -0.28
N GLU A 104 -12.22 -22.54 0.22
CA GLU A 104 -12.18 -21.13 0.69
C GLU A 104 -11.13 -20.81 1.78
N ASN A 105 -10.46 -21.82 2.34
CA ASN A 105 -9.40 -21.69 3.35
C ASN A 105 -8.02 -22.20 2.86
N ASP A 106 -7.93 -22.65 1.60
CA ASP A 106 -6.75 -23.21 0.94
C ASP A 106 -6.92 -23.02 -0.58
N THR A 107 -6.76 -21.76 -1.03
CA THR A 107 -6.97 -21.32 -2.42
C THR A 107 -5.85 -21.80 -3.35
N GLY A 108 -4.64 -21.95 -2.80
CA GLY A 108 -3.42 -22.35 -3.51
C GLY A 108 -2.71 -21.24 -4.30
N THR A 109 -3.27 -20.02 -4.28
CA THR A 109 -2.75 -18.78 -4.88
C THR A 109 -1.49 -18.26 -4.15
N GLN A 110 -0.92 -17.16 -4.63
CA GLN A 110 0.39 -16.64 -4.18
C GLN A 110 0.27 -15.32 -3.39
N SER A 111 0.22 -15.43 -2.05
CA SER A 111 0.24 -14.32 -1.07
C SER A 111 1.46 -13.38 -1.16
N GLY A 112 1.50 -12.54 -2.16
CA GLY A 112 2.62 -11.71 -2.58
C GLY A 112 2.62 -11.42 -4.08
N ASN A 113 1.50 -11.70 -4.76
CA ASN A 113 1.25 -11.54 -6.18
C ASN A 113 -0.27 -11.79 -6.44
N ALA A 114 -1.08 -10.74 -6.25
CA ALA A 114 -2.55 -10.65 -6.38
C ALA A 114 -3.20 -11.11 -7.72
N ASP A 115 -2.44 -11.72 -8.64
CA ASP A 115 -2.78 -12.10 -10.02
C ASP A 115 -1.85 -13.27 -10.37
N THR A 116 -2.18 -14.48 -9.91
CA THR A 116 -1.23 -15.61 -9.78
C THR A 116 -0.64 -16.07 -11.11
N ASP A 117 -1.37 -15.92 -12.22
CA ASP A 117 -0.94 -16.39 -13.53
C ASP A 117 -0.62 -15.28 -14.57
N GLY A 118 -1.01 -14.03 -14.31
CA GLY A 118 -0.65 -12.86 -15.09
C GLY A 118 -1.60 -12.52 -16.24
N ASP A 119 -2.86 -12.95 -16.14
CA ASP A 119 -3.99 -12.58 -17.01
C ASP A 119 -4.34 -11.08 -16.88
N GLY A 120 -4.41 -10.58 -15.65
CA GLY A 120 -4.76 -9.19 -15.33
C GLY A 120 -6.00 -9.02 -14.45
N VAL A 121 -6.77 -10.07 -14.14
CA VAL A 121 -7.77 -10.10 -13.06
C VAL A 121 -7.10 -10.47 -11.72
N CYS A 122 -7.68 -10.04 -10.60
CA CYS A 122 -7.13 -10.36 -9.28
C CYS A 122 -7.62 -11.71 -8.77
N ASP A 123 -6.78 -12.53 -8.14
CA ASP A 123 -7.19 -13.81 -7.53
C ASP A 123 -8.31 -13.58 -6.49
N GLY A 124 -8.18 -12.51 -5.71
CA GLY A 124 -9.14 -12.04 -4.72
C GLY A 124 -10.15 -10.98 -5.21
N PRO A 125 -11.16 -10.67 -4.36
CA PRO A 125 -12.29 -9.81 -4.71
C PRO A 125 -12.00 -8.29 -4.67
N GLN A 126 -10.80 -7.84 -4.28
CA GLN A 126 -10.40 -6.43 -4.20
C GLN A 126 -9.37 -6.08 -5.29
N VAL A 127 -8.73 -4.92 -5.16
CA VAL A 127 -7.64 -4.46 -6.02
C VAL A 127 -6.60 -3.83 -5.09
N PRO A 128 -5.31 -4.16 -5.24
CA PRO A 128 -4.23 -3.60 -4.41
C PRO A 128 -4.28 -2.07 -4.39
N ALA A 129 -3.93 -1.42 -3.28
CA ALA A 129 -4.03 0.04 -3.15
C ALA A 129 -3.19 0.82 -4.17
N ASN A 130 -2.07 0.24 -4.63
CA ASN A 130 -1.19 0.73 -5.69
C ASN A 130 -1.65 0.31 -7.11
N GLY A 131 -2.47 -0.74 -7.20
CA GLY A 131 -3.00 -1.36 -8.41
C GLY A 131 -2.01 -2.28 -9.15
N GLY A 132 -2.49 -3.45 -9.55
CA GLY A 132 -1.80 -4.37 -10.46
C GLY A 132 -2.78 -4.98 -11.48
N CYS A 133 -3.81 -5.61 -10.94
CA CYS A 133 -4.91 -6.29 -11.64
C CYS A 133 -6.23 -5.48 -11.61
N THR A 134 -7.28 -6.00 -12.26
CA THR A 134 -8.67 -5.53 -12.14
C THR A 134 -9.47 -6.40 -11.18
N ALA A 135 -10.41 -5.79 -10.45
CA ALA A 135 -11.16 -6.44 -9.38
C ALA A 135 -11.80 -7.76 -9.81
N GLY A 136 -11.36 -8.86 -9.19
CA GLY A 136 -11.90 -10.19 -9.39
C GLY A 136 -13.05 -10.51 -8.41
N PRO A 137 -13.11 -11.73 -7.85
CA PRO A 137 -12.08 -12.77 -7.90
C PRO A 137 -12.03 -13.46 -9.27
N ASP A 138 -10.82 -13.80 -9.70
CA ASP A 138 -10.60 -14.79 -10.77
C ASP A 138 -11.05 -16.17 -10.29
N VAL A 139 -11.80 -16.88 -11.13
CA VAL A 139 -12.31 -18.22 -10.83
C VAL A 139 -11.35 -19.34 -11.29
N PHE A 140 -10.38 -19.02 -12.16
CA PHE A 140 -9.38 -19.95 -12.69
C PHE A 140 -7.91 -19.47 -12.50
N PRO A 141 -7.46 -19.01 -11.30
CA PRO A 141 -6.20 -18.30 -11.04
C PRO A 141 -4.89 -19.12 -11.16
N PHE A 142 -4.86 -20.08 -12.09
CA PHE A 142 -3.70 -20.90 -12.46
C PHE A 142 -3.63 -21.16 -13.98
N ASP A 143 -4.48 -20.52 -14.79
CA ASP A 143 -4.52 -20.64 -16.24
C ASP A 143 -5.01 -19.35 -16.95
N PRO A 144 -4.10 -18.50 -17.49
CA PRO A 144 -4.37 -17.12 -17.94
C PRO A 144 -5.05 -17.08 -19.32
N ALA A 145 -6.18 -17.77 -19.41
CA ALA A 145 -6.94 -18.01 -20.61
C ALA A 145 -8.45 -17.91 -20.36
N GLY A 146 -8.92 -17.57 -19.16
CA GLY A 146 -10.30 -17.28 -18.83
C GLY A 146 -10.44 -16.97 -17.34
N ASP A 147 -11.15 -15.91 -17.01
CA ASP A 147 -11.09 -15.18 -15.74
C ASP A 147 -12.44 -15.18 -14.97
N ILE A 148 -13.55 -15.34 -15.68
CA ILE A 148 -14.93 -15.23 -15.15
C ILE A 148 -15.67 -16.56 -15.40
N ASP A 149 -16.48 -16.96 -14.41
CA ASP A 149 -17.43 -18.09 -14.44
C ASP A 149 -18.72 -17.58 -13.79
N SER A 150 -19.69 -17.18 -14.62
CA SER A 150 -20.89 -16.43 -14.17
C SER A 150 -21.97 -17.29 -13.49
N ASP A 151 -22.08 -18.59 -13.79
CA ASP A 151 -23.05 -19.50 -13.17
C ASP A 151 -22.44 -20.43 -12.07
N GLY A 152 -21.15 -20.74 -12.17
CA GLY A 152 -20.42 -21.65 -11.28
C GLY A 152 -20.31 -23.11 -11.75
N ASP A 153 -20.44 -23.41 -13.05
CA ASP A 153 -20.22 -24.72 -13.67
C ASP A 153 -18.75 -25.17 -13.59
N GLY A 154 -17.82 -24.22 -13.75
CA GLY A 154 -16.39 -24.47 -13.93
C GLY A 154 -15.91 -24.42 -15.38
N MET A 155 -16.60 -23.67 -16.24
CA MET A 155 -16.17 -23.28 -17.60
C MET A 155 -16.20 -21.74 -17.71
N PRO A 156 -15.18 -21.09 -18.33
CA PRO A 156 -15.13 -19.63 -18.38
C PRO A 156 -16.04 -19.01 -19.45
N ASP A 157 -16.66 -17.87 -19.12
CA ASP A 157 -17.51 -17.02 -20.00
C ASP A 157 -16.79 -16.59 -21.31
N THR A 158 -15.45 -16.59 -21.35
CA THR A 158 -14.65 -16.18 -22.52
C THR A 158 -13.25 -16.77 -22.45
N LEU A 159 -12.74 -17.30 -23.58
CA LEU A 159 -11.40 -17.89 -23.63
C LEU A 159 -10.34 -16.93 -24.20
N ASN A 160 -9.64 -16.22 -23.31
CA ASN A 160 -8.61 -15.21 -23.60
C ASN A 160 -7.28 -15.76 -24.20
N GLY A 161 -7.14 -17.06 -24.51
CA GLY A 161 -5.88 -17.59 -25.06
C GLY A 161 -5.85 -19.05 -25.52
N GLU A 162 -4.65 -19.66 -25.49
CA GLU A 162 -4.49 -21.12 -25.52
C GLU A 162 -4.32 -21.59 -24.06
N SER A 163 -5.37 -22.17 -23.47
CA SER A 163 -5.36 -22.70 -22.10
C SER A 163 -4.19 -23.66 -21.83
N THR A 164 -3.60 -23.48 -20.65
CA THR A 164 -2.45 -24.18 -20.09
C THR A 164 -2.83 -25.34 -19.18
N SER A 165 -4.09 -25.38 -18.70
CA SER A 165 -4.67 -26.43 -17.86
C SER A 165 -4.62 -27.84 -18.46
N THR A 166 -4.88 -28.85 -17.63
CA THR A 166 -5.01 -30.25 -18.08
C THR A 166 -6.14 -30.98 -17.30
N PRO A 167 -7.34 -31.17 -17.90
CA PRO A 167 -7.73 -30.80 -19.26
C PRO A 167 -7.66 -29.28 -19.50
N PRO A 168 -7.44 -28.81 -20.74
CA PRO A 168 -7.58 -27.39 -21.06
C PRO A 168 -9.01 -26.92 -20.76
N LEU A 169 -9.15 -25.65 -20.39
CA LEU A 169 -10.42 -24.94 -20.29
C LEU A 169 -11.14 -24.95 -21.65
N VAL A 170 -12.45 -24.81 -21.59
CA VAL A 170 -13.36 -24.71 -22.72
C VAL A 170 -14.29 -23.56 -22.40
N GLU A 171 -14.34 -22.58 -23.30
CA GLU A 171 -15.32 -21.48 -23.32
C GLU A 171 -16.74 -22.04 -23.13
N ASP A 172 -17.51 -21.50 -22.18
CA ASP A 172 -18.93 -21.83 -22.09
C ASP A 172 -19.72 -21.14 -23.22
N LEU A 173 -21.01 -21.47 -23.32
CA LEU A 173 -21.93 -21.02 -24.37
C LEU A 173 -23.36 -20.85 -23.83
N ASP A 174 -23.51 -20.54 -22.53
CA ASP A 174 -24.76 -20.44 -21.74
C ASP A 174 -24.42 -19.74 -20.38
N ASP A 175 -23.71 -18.58 -20.39
CA ASP A 175 -22.94 -18.05 -19.22
C ASP A 175 -23.71 -17.91 -17.88
N ASP A 176 -25.06 -17.88 -17.89
CA ASP A 176 -25.90 -17.81 -16.69
C ASP A 176 -26.82 -19.04 -16.45
N ASN A 177 -26.75 -20.03 -17.34
CA ASN A 177 -27.48 -21.30 -17.33
C ASN A 177 -29.02 -21.17 -17.35
N ASP A 178 -29.59 -20.12 -17.95
CA ASP A 178 -31.03 -20.03 -18.21
C ASP A 178 -31.53 -20.98 -19.33
N ALA A 179 -30.59 -21.60 -20.07
CA ALA A 179 -30.73 -22.45 -21.25
C ALA A 179 -30.86 -21.73 -22.61
N TRP A 180 -30.46 -20.47 -22.70
CA TRP A 180 -30.20 -19.72 -23.93
C TRP A 180 -28.70 -19.45 -24.08
N SER A 181 -28.13 -19.84 -25.22
CA SER A 181 -26.74 -19.48 -25.52
C SER A 181 -26.58 -17.99 -25.81
N ASP A 182 -25.52 -17.38 -25.31
CA ASP A 182 -25.00 -16.04 -25.62
C ASP A 182 -24.99 -15.72 -27.14
N GLU A 183 -24.62 -16.66 -28.02
CA GLU A 183 -24.74 -16.52 -29.48
C GLU A 183 -26.17 -16.16 -29.96
N MET A 184 -27.19 -16.68 -29.29
CA MET A 184 -28.61 -16.44 -29.54
C MET A 184 -29.08 -15.17 -28.84
N GLU A 185 -28.71 -15.00 -27.58
CA GLU A 185 -29.08 -13.83 -26.77
C GLU A 185 -28.54 -12.51 -27.33
N ALA A 186 -27.28 -12.48 -27.77
CA ALA A 186 -26.68 -11.34 -28.47
C ALA A 186 -27.41 -11.02 -29.79
N ALA A 187 -28.11 -11.99 -30.37
CA ALA A 187 -28.97 -11.80 -31.54
C ALA A 187 -30.42 -11.40 -31.18
N CYS A 188 -30.93 -11.83 -30.02
CA CYS A 188 -32.24 -11.48 -29.46
C CYS A 188 -32.26 -10.09 -28.78
N GLY A 189 -31.13 -9.64 -28.27
CA GLY A 189 -30.94 -8.36 -27.57
C GLY A 189 -31.06 -8.43 -26.04
N THR A 190 -30.71 -9.56 -25.44
CA THR A 190 -30.68 -9.83 -23.99
C THR A 190 -29.23 -9.76 -23.45
N ASP A 191 -28.90 -10.38 -22.32
CA ASP A 191 -27.69 -10.10 -21.51
C ASP A 191 -27.28 -11.38 -20.77
N SER A 192 -26.24 -12.07 -21.24
CA SER A 192 -25.96 -13.51 -20.95
C SER A 192 -25.40 -13.84 -19.58
N VAL A 193 -25.20 -12.82 -18.75
CA VAL A 193 -24.71 -12.94 -17.37
C VAL A 193 -25.79 -12.56 -16.34
N ASP A 194 -27.08 -12.61 -16.73
CA ASP A 194 -28.25 -12.36 -15.86
C ASP A 194 -29.40 -13.28 -16.26
N SER A 195 -29.52 -14.44 -15.61
CA SER A 195 -30.56 -15.47 -15.86
C SER A 195 -32.00 -15.02 -15.53
N SER A 196 -32.23 -13.72 -15.35
CA SER A 196 -33.55 -13.08 -15.38
C SER A 196 -33.82 -12.24 -16.64
N SER A 197 -32.85 -12.14 -17.55
CA SER A 197 -32.83 -11.41 -18.83
C SER A 197 -33.43 -12.18 -20.00
N VAL A 198 -33.82 -13.44 -19.78
CA VAL A 198 -34.27 -14.46 -20.75
C VAL A 198 -34.97 -13.91 -22.01
N PRO A 199 -34.61 -14.37 -23.22
CA PRO A 199 -35.32 -14.03 -24.45
C PRO A 199 -36.82 -14.32 -24.41
N GLY A 200 -37.60 -13.46 -25.08
CA GLY A 200 -39.02 -13.72 -25.29
C GLY A 200 -39.20 -14.87 -26.27
N ASP A 201 -39.79 -15.97 -25.82
CA ASP A 201 -40.15 -17.16 -26.60
C ASP A 201 -41.54 -17.65 -26.12
N GLU A 202 -42.60 -17.21 -26.79
CA GLU A 202 -44.00 -17.46 -26.37
C GLU A 202 -44.52 -18.87 -26.77
N ASP A 203 -43.81 -19.65 -27.60
CA ASP A 203 -44.17 -21.06 -27.91
C ASP A 203 -43.17 -22.13 -27.43
N SER A 204 -41.99 -21.72 -26.96
CA SER A 204 -40.92 -22.52 -26.35
C SER A 204 -40.21 -23.49 -27.30
N ASP A 205 -39.83 -22.98 -28.47
CA ASP A 205 -39.11 -23.66 -29.56
C ASP A 205 -37.58 -23.56 -29.43
N GLY A 206 -37.06 -22.53 -28.73
CA GLY A 206 -35.63 -22.23 -28.62
C GLY A 206 -35.14 -21.19 -29.63
N ILE A 207 -36.04 -20.45 -30.27
CA ILE A 207 -35.75 -19.27 -31.09
C ILE A 207 -36.65 -18.12 -30.59
N CYS A 208 -36.06 -16.99 -30.23
CA CYS A 208 -36.83 -15.89 -29.66
C CYS A 208 -37.75 -15.18 -30.68
N ASP A 209 -38.85 -14.60 -30.19
CA ASP A 209 -39.90 -13.83 -30.88
C ASP A 209 -39.40 -12.82 -31.93
N SER A 210 -38.16 -12.33 -31.80
CA SER A 210 -37.56 -11.30 -32.66
C SER A 210 -36.77 -11.85 -33.85
N LEU A 211 -36.37 -13.12 -33.79
CA LEU A 211 -35.63 -13.85 -34.83
C LEU A 211 -36.48 -14.94 -35.48
N ASP A 212 -37.42 -15.52 -34.74
CA ASP A 212 -38.40 -16.44 -35.30
C ASP A 212 -39.32 -15.75 -36.33
N THR A 213 -39.79 -16.57 -37.28
CA THR A 213 -40.69 -16.20 -38.36
C THR A 213 -42.00 -16.99 -38.35
N ASN A 214 -42.18 -17.92 -37.42
CA ASN A 214 -43.29 -18.87 -37.32
C ASN A 214 -43.76 -19.01 -35.86
N LEU A 215 -44.09 -17.88 -35.20
CA LEU A 215 -44.34 -17.72 -33.75
C LEU A 215 -45.39 -18.68 -33.13
N ASP A 216 -46.02 -19.51 -33.95
CA ASP A 216 -46.75 -20.75 -33.65
C ASP A 216 -47.85 -20.66 -32.58
N LEU A 217 -48.24 -19.45 -32.19
CA LEU A 217 -49.19 -19.16 -31.13
C LEU A 217 -50.55 -19.87 -31.28
N PRO A 218 -51.28 -20.10 -30.16
CA PRO A 218 -52.60 -20.71 -30.22
C PRO A 218 -53.59 -19.90 -31.08
N PHE A 219 -54.11 -20.56 -32.11
CA PHE A 219 -55.18 -20.08 -32.97
C PHE A 219 -56.43 -20.97 -32.89
N ASN A 220 -57.56 -20.46 -33.38
CA ASN A 220 -58.83 -21.16 -33.44
C ASN A 220 -59.46 -21.02 -34.83
N LEU A 221 -59.79 -22.15 -35.45
CA LEU A 221 -60.33 -22.25 -36.80
C LEU A 221 -61.88 -22.19 -36.79
N THR A 222 -62.44 -21.29 -37.59
CA THR A 222 -63.89 -21.26 -37.85
C THR A 222 -64.15 -21.01 -39.34
N TYR A 223 -65.31 -21.45 -39.85
CA TYR A 223 -65.82 -20.99 -41.16
C TYR A 223 -67.13 -20.22 -40.99
N PRO A 224 -67.47 -19.31 -41.91
CA PRO A 224 -68.75 -18.58 -41.90
C PRO A 224 -70.01 -19.45 -41.93
N THR A 225 -69.88 -20.73 -42.30
CA THR A 225 -70.96 -21.72 -42.32
C THR A 225 -70.39 -23.13 -42.11
N ASN A 226 -71.18 -24.02 -41.52
CA ASN A 226 -70.91 -25.47 -41.49
C ASN A 226 -71.61 -26.24 -42.64
N THR A 227 -72.41 -25.55 -43.47
CA THR A 227 -73.02 -26.11 -44.68
C THR A 227 -72.88 -25.16 -45.87
N LEU A 228 -72.22 -25.63 -46.92
CA LEU A 228 -72.03 -24.96 -48.21
C LEU A 228 -72.94 -25.60 -49.26
N THR A 229 -73.85 -24.82 -49.85
CA THR A 229 -74.66 -25.25 -51.01
C THR A 229 -74.38 -24.29 -52.16
N VAL A 230 -73.89 -24.84 -53.27
CA VAL A 230 -73.30 -24.09 -54.39
C VAL A 230 -73.81 -24.62 -55.73
N THR A 231 -73.47 -23.92 -56.81
CA THR A 231 -74.12 -24.04 -58.12
C THR A 231 -73.15 -24.61 -59.17
N LEU A 232 -73.55 -25.61 -59.97
CA LEU A 232 -72.65 -26.38 -60.86
C LEU A 232 -72.32 -25.57 -62.13
N GLY A 233 -71.06 -25.20 -62.32
CA GLY A 233 -70.66 -24.28 -63.39
C GLY A 233 -70.68 -22.80 -62.98
N GLU A 234 -71.21 -22.48 -61.80
CA GLU A 234 -71.16 -21.13 -61.20
C GLU A 234 -69.97 -21.05 -60.25
N GLU A 235 -69.18 -19.98 -60.33
CA GLU A 235 -68.05 -19.81 -59.41
C GLU A 235 -68.57 -19.53 -58.00
N ILE A 236 -68.06 -20.28 -57.02
CA ILE A 236 -68.50 -20.12 -55.64
C ILE A 236 -67.85 -18.89 -55.02
N SER A 237 -68.60 -18.14 -54.22
CA SER A 237 -67.99 -17.09 -53.38
C SER A 237 -66.96 -17.75 -52.45
N ILE A 238 -65.69 -17.39 -52.62
CA ILE A 238 -64.54 -18.02 -51.94
C ILE A 238 -64.84 -18.17 -50.44
N LEU A 239 -64.95 -19.42 -49.99
CA LEU A 239 -65.24 -19.74 -48.61
C LEU A 239 -63.92 -19.68 -47.82
N LEU A 240 -63.54 -18.48 -47.42
CA LEU A 240 -62.39 -18.23 -46.55
C LEU A 240 -62.65 -18.78 -45.12
N PRO A 241 -61.65 -19.38 -44.47
CA PRO A 241 -61.66 -19.56 -43.02
C PRO A 241 -61.59 -18.19 -42.32
N ASN A 242 -62.15 -18.14 -41.12
CA ASN A 242 -61.97 -17.05 -40.16
C ASN A 242 -61.13 -17.59 -39.00
N LEU A 243 -59.84 -17.25 -39.02
CA LEU A 243 -58.91 -17.51 -37.92
C LEU A 243 -59.10 -16.48 -36.81
N THR A 244 -59.00 -16.92 -35.56
CA THR A 244 -59.01 -16.05 -34.38
C THR A 244 -57.99 -16.54 -33.37
N GLY A 245 -57.13 -15.66 -32.89
CA GLY A 245 -55.98 -15.97 -32.04
C GLY A 245 -54.88 -14.96 -32.32
N LEU A 246 -53.64 -15.30 -31.99
CA LEU A 246 -52.46 -14.54 -32.40
C LEU A 246 -51.57 -15.31 -33.40
N GLY A 247 -51.73 -16.63 -33.52
CA GLY A 247 -50.86 -17.45 -34.37
C GLY A 247 -51.28 -17.56 -35.82
N GLU A 248 -50.28 -17.78 -36.66
CA GLU A 248 -50.43 -18.09 -38.08
C GLU A 248 -50.62 -19.60 -38.30
N VAL A 249 -50.87 -20.01 -39.55
CA VAL A 249 -51.12 -21.41 -39.93
C VAL A 249 -50.17 -21.82 -41.05
N ALA A 250 -49.11 -22.54 -40.68
CA ALA A 250 -48.08 -23.00 -41.61
C ALA A 250 -48.59 -24.04 -42.64
N SER A 251 -49.62 -24.83 -42.30
CA SER A 251 -50.12 -25.93 -43.14
C SER A 251 -51.64 -26.11 -43.07
N TRP A 252 -52.22 -26.54 -44.19
CA TRP A 252 -53.65 -26.81 -44.32
C TRP A 252 -53.87 -28.16 -45.00
N GLU A 253 -54.81 -28.95 -44.49
CA GLU A 253 -55.22 -30.22 -45.10
C GLU A 253 -56.74 -30.34 -45.18
N ILE A 254 -57.23 -31.19 -46.09
CA ILE A 254 -58.65 -31.54 -46.18
C ILE A 254 -58.83 -33.06 -46.32
N VAL A 255 -59.65 -33.63 -45.43
CA VAL A 255 -59.96 -35.06 -45.41
C VAL A 255 -61.20 -35.29 -46.27
N GLY A 256 -60.96 -35.70 -47.53
CA GLY A 256 -61.97 -36.02 -48.52
C GLY A 256 -61.62 -35.47 -49.90
N GLU A 257 -62.07 -36.13 -50.96
CA GLU A 257 -61.92 -35.65 -52.33
C GLU A 257 -63.03 -34.62 -52.62
N LEU A 258 -62.66 -33.35 -52.82
CA LEU A 258 -63.59 -32.31 -53.28
C LEU A 258 -64.18 -32.70 -54.65
N PRO A 259 -65.42 -32.31 -54.97
CA PRO A 259 -66.00 -32.58 -56.28
C PRO A 259 -65.21 -31.84 -57.36
N ASP A 260 -65.06 -32.48 -58.54
CA ASP A 260 -64.38 -31.92 -59.71
C ASP A 260 -64.77 -30.44 -59.90
N GLY A 261 -63.77 -29.58 -60.10
CA GLY A 261 -63.95 -28.13 -60.30
C GLY A 261 -63.88 -27.27 -59.04
N LEU A 262 -64.04 -27.82 -57.83
CA LEU A 262 -63.65 -27.12 -56.60
C LEU A 262 -62.18 -27.38 -56.27
N THR A 263 -61.54 -26.38 -55.65
CA THR A 263 -60.17 -26.48 -55.12
C THR A 263 -60.10 -26.04 -53.67
N PHE A 264 -59.12 -26.60 -52.95
CA PHE A 264 -58.75 -26.22 -51.60
C PHE A 264 -57.43 -25.45 -51.65
N GLY A 265 -57.34 -24.35 -50.90
CA GLY A 265 -56.16 -23.48 -50.87
C GLY A 265 -55.97 -22.63 -52.13
N TRP A 266 -54.80 -21.98 -52.27
CA TRP A 266 -54.41 -21.20 -53.46
C TRP A 266 -53.24 -21.85 -54.19
N SER A 267 -53.09 -21.56 -55.49
CA SER A 267 -51.95 -22.04 -56.29
C SER A 267 -51.74 -21.20 -57.57
N PRO A 268 -51.24 -19.95 -57.46
CA PRO A 268 -50.86 -19.11 -58.61
C PRO A 268 -49.43 -19.42 -59.11
N ALA A 269 -49.06 -20.70 -59.08
CA ALA A 269 -47.76 -21.29 -59.41
C ALA A 269 -46.58 -20.99 -58.45
N ARG A 270 -45.75 -22.04 -58.33
CA ARG A 270 -44.34 -22.07 -57.89
C ARG A 270 -43.98 -21.85 -56.41
N ASP A 271 -44.81 -21.21 -55.59
CA ASP A 271 -44.78 -21.34 -54.13
C ASP A 271 -46.22 -21.39 -53.58
N ALA A 272 -46.71 -22.61 -53.32
CA ALA A 272 -48.13 -22.88 -53.07
C ALA A 272 -48.43 -23.03 -51.58
N HIS A 273 -48.48 -21.90 -50.87
CA HIS A 273 -49.11 -21.85 -49.56
C HIS A 273 -50.63 -21.95 -49.73
N LEU A 274 -51.24 -22.97 -49.13
CA LEU A 274 -52.69 -23.12 -49.08
C LEU A 274 -53.25 -22.12 -48.08
N ASP A 275 -54.36 -21.43 -48.40
CA ASP A 275 -54.99 -20.42 -47.54
C ASP A 275 -56.23 -20.96 -46.78
N GLY A 276 -56.38 -22.28 -46.73
CA GLY A 276 -57.53 -22.97 -46.16
C GLY A 276 -58.87 -22.73 -46.86
N SER A 277 -58.92 -21.90 -47.91
CA SER A 277 -60.19 -21.57 -48.55
C SER A 277 -60.70 -22.70 -49.45
N ILE A 278 -62.01 -22.73 -49.68
CA ILE A 278 -62.62 -23.54 -50.73
C ILE A 278 -63.17 -22.60 -51.80
N ARG A 279 -62.76 -22.82 -53.05
CA ARG A 279 -63.06 -21.95 -54.20
C ARG A 279 -63.28 -22.74 -55.48
N GLY A 280 -63.51 -22.02 -56.58
CA GLY A 280 -63.62 -22.57 -57.92
C GLY A 280 -65.06 -22.81 -58.34
N THR A 281 -65.21 -23.60 -59.39
CA THR A 281 -66.45 -23.73 -60.17
C THR A 281 -66.76 -25.21 -60.32
N PRO A 282 -67.66 -25.79 -59.50
CA PRO A 282 -67.86 -27.23 -59.47
C PRO A 282 -68.42 -27.74 -60.80
N THR A 283 -67.79 -28.75 -61.37
CA THR A 283 -68.14 -29.39 -62.65
C THR A 283 -68.72 -30.79 -62.50
N GLU A 284 -68.64 -31.42 -61.32
CA GLU A 284 -69.46 -32.60 -60.96
C GLU A 284 -70.49 -32.31 -59.83
N ALA A 285 -71.71 -32.82 -60.00
CA ALA A 285 -72.82 -32.60 -59.07
C ALA A 285 -72.78 -33.58 -57.88
N MET A 286 -72.50 -33.06 -56.69
CA MET A 286 -72.29 -33.81 -55.46
C MET A 286 -73.43 -33.64 -54.45
N ALA A 287 -73.83 -34.76 -53.83
CA ALA A 287 -74.78 -34.78 -52.71
C ALA A 287 -74.11 -34.38 -51.39
N ALA A 288 -74.91 -33.94 -50.41
CA ALA A 288 -74.46 -33.50 -49.08
C ALA A 288 -73.42 -34.45 -48.43
N THR A 289 -72.15 -34.04 -48.47
CA THR A 289 -71.00 -34.82 -48.02
C THR A 289 -70.19 -33.98 -47.02
N VAL A 290 -69.71 -34.61 -45.95
CA VAL A 290 -68.94 -33.95 -44.87
C VAL A 290 -67.45 -34.09 -45.15
N PHE A 291 -66.74 -32.98 -45.00
CA PHE A 291 -65.28 -32.86 -45.11
C PHE A 291 -64.73 -32.35 -43.78
N THR A 292 -63.61 -32.90 -43.32
CA THR A 292 -62.87 -32.35 -42.17
C THR A 292 -61.68 -31.57 -42.70
N ILE A 293 -61.69 -30.26 -42.45
CA ILE A 293 -60.58 -29.37 -42.80
C ILE A 293 -59.69 -29.24 -41.57
N TRP A 294 -58.37 -29.27 -41.77
CA TRP A 294 -57.35 -29.07 -40.75
C TRP A 294 -56.52 -27.83 -41.06
N ALA A 295 -56.17 -27.12 -40.00
CA ALA A 295 -55.18 -26.06 -39.96
C ALA A 295 -54.15 -26.47 -38.90
N ASN A 296 -52.87 -26.51 -39.25
CA ASN A 296 -51.80 -26.81 -38.30
C ASN A 296 -50.64 -25.85 -38.49
N ASN A 297 -50.06 -25.43 -37.39
CA ASN A 297 -48.75 -24.80 -37.31
C ASN A 297 -47.80 -25.82 -36.60
N SER A 298 -46.59 -25.51 -36.13
CA SER A 298 -45.72 -26.61 -35.62
C SER A 298 -46.20 -27.16 -34.26
N ALA A 299 -46.66 -26.28 -33.36
CA ALA A 299 -47.09 -26.64 -32.00
C ALA A 299 -48.60 -26.94 -31.85
N TYR A 300 -49.46 -26.34 -32.68
CA TYR A 300 -50.93 -26.40 -32.55
C TYR A 300 -51.66 -26.88 -33.81
N SER A 301 -52.78 -27.57 -33.59
CA SER A 301 -53.63 -28.13 -34.64
C SER A 301 -55.12 -27.92 -34.33
N GLN A 302 -55.89 -27.52 -35.34
CA GLN A 302 -57.32 -27.26 -35.26
C GLN A 302 -58.05 -27.91 -36.44
N SER A 303 -59.31 -28.31 -36.23
CA SER A 303 -60.15 -28.88 -37.28
C SER A 303 -61.58 -28.34 -37.30
N PHE A 304 -62.20 -28.37 -38.48
CA PHE A 304 -63.58 -27.95 -38.71
C PHE A 304 -64.31 -28.89 -39.67
N GLU A 305 -65.58 -29.22 -39.37
CA GLU A 305 -66.43 -30.05 -40.23
C GLU A 305 -67.35 -29.20 -41.12
N LEU A 306 -67.21 -29.34 -42.44
CA LEU A 306 -68.00 -28.64 -43.45
C LEU A 306 -68.80 -29.62 -44.31
N THR A 307 -70.09 -29.39 -44.51
CA THR A 307 -70.93 -30.18 -45.45
C THR A 307 -71.11 -29.45 -46.79
N ILE A 308 -70.77 -30.07 -47.93
CA ILE A 308 -70.83 -29.44 -49.27
C ILE A 308 -71.90 -30.09 -50.17
N THR A 309 -72.57 -29.33 -51.05
CA THR A 309 -73.61 -29.77 -52.03
C THR A 309 -73.62 -28.88 -53.30
N VAL A 310 -73.91 -29.43 -54.50
CA VAL A 310 -73.71 -28.75 -55.83
C VAL A 310 -74.91 -28.86 -56.83
N LEU A 311 -75.34 -27.78 -57.55
CA LEU A 311 -76.48 -27.73 -58.55
C LEU A 311 -76.45 -26.59 -59.65
N GLU A 312 -76.31 -26.84 -60.97
CA GLU A 312 -76.38 -25.94 -62.21
C GLU A 312 -76.41 -24.36 -62.19
N GLU A 313 -75.33 -23.60 -62.61
CA GLU A 313 -75.27 -22.26 -63.34
C GLU A 313 -73.84 -21.82 -63.90
N LEU A 314 -73.26 -20.57 -63.81
CA LEU A 314 -72.17 -20.01 -64.73
C LEU A 314 -71.08 -18.88 -64.30
N THR A 315 -69.76 -19.00 -64.66
CA THR A 315 -68.66 -17.98 -65.11
C THR A 315 -68.03 -16.87 -64.18
N ASP A 316 -66.88 -16.09 -64.34
CA ASP A 316 -65.52 -15.91 -65.07
C ASP A 316 -64.83 -14.50 -64.65
N SER A 317 -63.58 -13.92 -64.81
CA SER A 317 -62.06 -14.10 -65.04
C SER A 317 -61.29 -12.66 -64.96
N ASP A 318 -59.99 -12.18 -65.08
CA ASP A 318 -58.49 -12.47 -65.35
C ASP A 318 -57.46 -11.24 -64.99
N GLU A 319 -56.10 -11.28 -65.23
CA GLU A 319 -54.93 -10.22 -65.31
C GLU A 319 -54.19 -9.62 -64.00
N ASP A 320 -53.00 -8.93 -63.83
CA ASP A 320 -51.53 -8.70 -64.30
C ASP A 320 -50.77 -7.61 -63.36
N ASP A 321 -49.50 -7.05 -63.26
CA ASP A 321 -47.98 -7.08 -63.60
C ASP A 321 -47.19 -5.79 -62.97
N ASP A 322 -45.85 -5.43 -62.88
CA ASP A 322 -44.52 -5.85 -62.22
C ASP A 322 -43.44 -4.66 -61.92
N SER A 323 -42.30 -4.85 -61.15
CA SER A 323 -40.84 -4.35 -61.37
C SER A 323 -39.95 -3.28 -60.53
N ILE A 324 -38.57 -3.47 -60.47
CA ILE A 324 -37.32 -2.54 -60.56
C ILE A 324 -36.42 -1.91 -59.35
N ASN A 325 -35.10 -1.52 -59.57
CA ASN A 325 -33.97 -1.05 -58.60
C ASN A 325 -32.84 -0.06 -59.25
N TRP A 326 -31.58 0.42 -58.87
CA TRP A 326 -30.40 0.24 -57.88
C TRP A 326 -29.12 1.24 -58.02
N GLY A 327 -28.20 1.54 -57.02
CA GLY A 327 -26.70 1.88 -57.19
C GLY A 327 -25.80 3.00 -56.43
N TYR A 328 -24.44 2.79 -56.21
CA TYR A 328 -23.17 3.71 -56.23
C TYR A 328 -22.03 3.93 -55.10
N ILE A 329 -20.76 3.49 -55.36
CA ILE A 329 -19.31 4.04 -55.20
C ILE A 329 -18.52 4.44 -53.87
N CYS A 330 -17.15 4.46 -53.90
CA CYS A 330 -16.12 4.36 -52.79
C CYS A 330 -14.79 5.23 -52.86
N CYS A 331 -13.87 5.21 -51.83
CA CYS A 331 -12.38 5.46 -51.89
C CYS A 331 -11.56 5.33 -50.54
N PHE A 332 -10.20 5.21 -50.55
CA PHE A 332 -9.29 4.87 -49.39
C PHE A 332 -7.80 5.41 -49.59
N PRO A 333 -6.70 4.86 -49.00
CA PRO A 333 -6.00 5.12 -47.70
C PRO A 333 -4.72 6.02 -47.73
N LEU A 334 -4.07 6.22 -46.56
CA LEU A 334 -2.79 6.95 -46.41
C LEU A 334 -1.86 6.32 -45.32
N ILE A 335 -1.18 5.21 -45.62
CA ILE A 335 -0.17 4.57 -44.73
C ILE A 335 1.00 4.01 -45.57
N LEU A 336 2.17 4.67 -45.58
CA LEU A 336 3.49 4.06 -45.90
C LEU A 336 4.71 4.98 -45.64
N LEU A 337 4.70 5.82 -44.59
CA LEU A 337 5.82 6.73 -44.30
C LEU A 337 5.89 7.13 -42.81
N LEU A 338 5.83 6.21 -41.84
CA LEU A 338 6.63 4.98 -41.71
C LEU A 338 8.15 5.27 -41.69
N LEU A 339 8.64 5.54 -40.48
CA LEU A 339 9.74 4.78 -39.87
C LEU A 339 11.08 4.76 -40.65
N LEU A 340 11.74 5.92 -40.80
CA LEU A 340 13.06 5.99 -41.46
C LEU A 340 14.06 7.02 -40.88
N CYS A 341 13.92 7.40 -39.59
CA CYS A 341 14.95 8.14 -38.83
C CYS A 341 15.06 7.62 -37.39
N LEU A 342 15.27 6.31 -37.24
CA LEU A 342 15.79 5.72 -36.01
C LEU A 342 17.26 6.17 -35.80
N LEU A 343 17.67 6.24 -34.52
CA LEU A 343 19.06 6.29 -34.02
C LEU A 343 19.91 7.53 -34.43
N PHE A 344 20.42 8.25 -33.41
CA PHE A 344 21.85 8.15 -33.01
C PHE A 344 22.13 8.93 -31.70
N VAL A 345 22.71 8.23 -30.70
CA VAL A 345 23.90 8.61 -29.88
C VAL A 345 23.98 10.00 -29.18
N PHE A 346 24.48 10.20 -27.96
CA PHE A 346 24.77 9.38 -26.75
C PHE A 346 25.42 10.33 -25.70
N VAL A 347 24.97 10.33 -24.43
CA VAL A 347 25.73 10.54 -23.15
C VAL A 347 26.69 11.74 -22.96
N PHE A 348 26.53 12.52 -21.87
CA PHE A 348 27.51 12.72 -20.74
C PHE A 348 27.10 13.84 -19.75
N GLY A 349 27.28 13.60 -18.45
CA GLY A 349 27.29 14.61 -17.36
C GLY A 349 28.69 15.23 -17.18
N GLU A 350 29.01 16.02 -16.14
CA GLU A 350 28.28 16.46 -14.93
C GLU A 350 28.79 17.88 -14.55
N LYS A 351 28.35 18.45 -13.40
CA LYS A 351 29.21 19.05 -12.34
C LYS A 351 28.35 19.65 -11.21
N ASN A 352 28.18 18.91 -10.11
CA ASN A 352 27.76 19.50 -8.84
C ASN A 352 28.97 20.03 -8.05
N VAL A 353 28.75 21.00 -7.16
CA VAL A 353 29.77 21.56 -6.27
C VAL A 353 29.37 21.18 -4.84
N LEU A 354 30.11 20.26 -4.24
CA LEU A 354 29.98 19.93 -2.82
C LEU A 354 30.49 21.13 -1.99
N ILE A 355 29.84 21.40 -0.86
CA ILE A 355 30.10 22.55 0.01
C ILE A 355 30.51 22.02 1.38
N ASP A 356 31.70 22.40 1.87
CA ASP A 356 32.13 22.09 3.24
C ASP A 356 31.16 22.76 4.25
N ALA A 357 30.66 21.99 5.23
CA ALA A 357 29.85 22.51 6.33
C ALA A 357 30.70 23.27 7.37
N GLU A 358 30.11 24.28 8.03
CA GLU A 358 30.79 25.12 9.03
C GLU A 358 30.44 24.72 10.49
N PRO A 359 30.59 25.52 11.57
CA PRO A 359 31.46 25.12 12.67
C PRO A 359 30.72 24.84 13.99
N SER A 360 29.43 24.49 13.94
CA SER A 360 28.58 24.27 15.13
C SER A 360 29.02 23.10 16.00
N ASN A 361 29.62 22.06 15.41
CA ASN A 361 29.73 20.74 16.03
C ASN A 361 31.03 20.57 16.87
N THR A 362 31.70 21.67 17.26
CA THR A 362 32.97 21.62 18.02
C THR A 362 32.75 21.74 19.54
N LEU A 363 32.72 20.61 20.26
CA LEU A 363 32.52 20.58 21.72
C LEU A 363 33.82 20.78 22.55
N VAL A 364 34.20 22.04 22.79
CA VAL A 364 35.39 22.43 23.59
C VAL A 364 35.20 22.22 25.10
N LYS A 365 35.14 20.95 25.53
CA LYS A 365 35.10 20.58 26.96
C LYS A 365 36.34 21.08 27.71
N SER A 366 36.15 21.61 28.93
CA SER A 366 37.17 22.07 29.88
C SER A 366 38.03 23.31 29.54
N TRP A 367 37.64 24.15 28.56
CA TRP A 367 38.30 25.45 28.36
C TRP A 367 37.91 26.46 29.46
N SER A 368 38.92 27.11 30.06
CA SER A 368 38.75 28.14 31.10
C SER A 368 39.34 29.50 30.70
N GLY A 369 39.53 29.73 29.40
CA GLY A 369 40.11 30.95 28.84
C GLY A 369 39.06 31.87 28.22
N VAL A 370 39.39 32.45 27.07
CA VAL A 370 38.52 33.32 26.27
C VAL A 370 38.40 32.73 24.86
N GLY A 371 37.28 32.97 24.19
CA GLY A 371 36.97 32.44 22.85
C GLY A 371 36.20 31.13 22.88
N VAL A 372 35.44 30.88 21.80
CA VAL A 372 34.72 29.62 21.56
C VAL A 372 35.36 28.74 20.48
N GLY A 373 36.22 29.30 19.63
CA GLY A 373 37.00 28.56 18.61
C GLY A 373 36.62 28.85 17.15
N THR A 374 35.70 29.77 16.89
CA THR A 374 35.36 30.21 15.52
C THR A 374 36.34 31.27 15.00
N GLN A 375 36.27 31.60 13.71
CA GLN A 375 37.14 32.63 13.11
C GLN A 375 36.96 34.02 13.74
N GLU A 376 35.75 34.36 14.21
CA GLU A 376 35.45 35.65 14.83
C GLU A 376 35.72 35.67 16.35
N ASP A 377 35.68 34.52 17.04
CA ASP A 377 35.96 34.39 18.48
C ASP A 377 36.85 33.17 18.81
N PRO A 378 38.16 33.23 18.48
CA PRO A 378 39.10 32.10 18.57
C PRO A 378 39.57 31.79 20.00
N LEU A 379 39.96 30.54 20.26
CA LEU A 379 40.49 30.09 21.56
C LEU A 379 41.83 30.80 21.89
N VAL A 380 41.86 31.63 22.94
CA VAL A 380 43.01 32.48 23.27
C VAL A 380 43.99 31.81 24.24
N LEU A 381 45.09 31.25 23.71
CA LEU A 381 46.11 30.53 24.50
C LEU A 381 46.95 31.46 25.41
N LYS A 382 47.44 30.93 26.55
CA LYS A 382 48.18 31.71 27.56
C LYS A 382 49.49 32.26 27.00
N SER A 383 49.53 33.59 26.83
CA SER A 383 50.66 34.31 26.21
C SER A 383 52.01 34.00 26.86
N VAL A 384 53.03 33.65 26.07
CA VAL A 384 54.41 33.47 26.54
C VAL A 384 55.14 34.81 26.48
N ARG A 385 55.92 35.15 27.53
CA ARG A 385 56.65 36.43 27.60
C ARG A 385 58.03 36.24 28.21
N GLY A 386 58.98 37.08 27.83
CA GLY A 386 60.34 37.04 28.37
C GLY A 386 61.26 36.05 27.65
N ILE A 387 60.93 35.66 26.41
CA ILE A 387 61.81 34.78 25.62
C ILE A 387 62.92 35.61 24.96
N LYS A 388 64.09 35.00 24.81
CA LYS A 388 65.25 35.67 24.20
C LYS A 388 65.14 35.64 22.68
N SER A 389 65.64 36.68 22.01
CA SER A 389 65.78 36.61 20.56
C SER A 389 66.67 35.42 20.14
N GLY A 390 66.26 34.72 19.07
CA GLY A 390 66.85 33.49 18.57
C GLY A 390 66.51 32.23 19.36
N SER A 391 65.48 32.25 20.22
CA SER A 391 65.06 31.08 21.02
C SER A 391 63.72 30.46 20.58
N LEU A 392 63.50 29.23 21.04
CA LEU A 392 62.36 28.37 20.76
C LEU A 392 61.48 28.28 22.02
N THR A 393 60.16 28.35 21.87
CA THR A 393 59.19 28.12 22.97
C THR A 393 57.95 27.39 22.50
N ASN A 394 57.31 26.65 23.40
CA ASN A 394 56.05 25.95 23.18
C ASN A 394 54.87 26.75 23.76
N SER A 395 53.64 26.38 23.42
CA SER A 395 52.43 26.72 24.18
C SER A 395 52.49 26.15 25.61
N HIS A 396 51.70 26.73 26.53
CA HIS A 396 51.51 26.14 27.87
C HIS A 396 50.46 25.03 27.84
N GLU A 397 49.52 25.15 26.93
CA GLU A 397 48.46 24.22 26.63
C GLU A 397 48.95 23.08 25.74
N THR A 398 48.51 21.87 26.06
CA THR A 398 48.60 20.68 25.21
C THR A 398 47.21 20.44 24.64
N ILE A 399 47.08 20.32 23.32
CA ILE A 399 45.81 20.19 22.62
C ILE A 399 45.70 18.73 22.15
N THR A 400 44.57 18.08 22.42
CA THR A 400 44.32 16.69 22.03
C THR A 400 43.10 16.65 21.13
N PHE A 401 43.18 15.90 20.04
CA PHE A 401 42.05 15.62 19.15
C PHE A 401 41.70 14.12 19.20
N THR A 402 40.43 13.82 18.95
CA THR A 402 39.82 12.48 18.97
C THR A 402 38.70 12.46 17.93
N GLY A 403 38.50 11.34 17.22
CA GLY A 403 37.46 11.24 16.18
C GLY A 403 37.76 12.14 14.98
N LEU A 404 38.91 11.93 14.34
CA LEU A 404 39.31 12.66 13.12
C LEU A 404 39.36 11.72 11.92
N THR A 405 38.43 11.89 11.00
CA THR A 405 38.28 11.09 9.76
C THR A 405 39.21 11.53 8.62
N VAL A 406 40.40 12.05 8.95
CA VAL A 406 41.34 12.62 7.97
C VAL A 406 42.78 12.16 8.21
N GLU A 407 43.41 11.60 7.16
CA GLU A 407 44.78 11.07 7.21
C GLU A 407 45.83 12.09 7.73
N SER A 408 45.58 13.40 7.58
CA SER A 408 46.45 14.43 8.15
C SER A 408 45.77 15.78 8.42
N ILE A 409 46.32 16.52 9.39
CA ILE A 409 45.88 17.85 9.82
C ILE A 409 46.86 18.92 9.34
N GLU A 410 46.40 19.96 8.63
CA GLU A 410 47.22 21.15 8.32
C GLU A 410 47.09 22.25 9.40
N LEU A 411 48.17 23.01 9.61
CA LEU A 411 48.22 24.28 10.35
C LEU A 411 48.30 25.47 9.39
N VAL A 412 47.28 26.32 9.38
CA VAL A 412 47.23 27.56 8.58
C VAL A 412 47.28 28.79 9.49
N ASP A 413 48.28 29.66 9.28
CA ASP A 413 48.45 30.90 10.07
C ASP A 413 48.07 32.14 9.26
N PHE A 414 46.91 32.73 9.54
CA PHE A 414 46.42 33.95 8.86
C PHE A 414 47.26 35.20 9.16
N ASN A 415 48.17 35.13 10.13
CA ASN A 415 49.10 36.22 10.47
C ASN A 415 50.54 35.95 10.00
N GLU A 416 50.79 34.89 9.24
CA GLU A 416 52.13 34.44 8.81
C GLU A 416 53.02 35.54 8.22
N GLU A 417 52.49 36.38 7.33
CA GLU A 417 53.24 37.51 6.73
C GLU A 417 53.63 38.59 7.75
N LYS A 418 52.81 38.77 8.80
CA LYS A 418 52.99 39.81 9.84
C LYS A 418 53.90 39.33 10.97
N ASN A 419 53.90 38.03 11.26
CA ASN A 419 54.70 37.43 12.33
C ASN A 419 56.01 36.76 11.86
N GLY A 420 56.26 36.74 10.55
CA GLY A 420 57.51 36.26 9.98
C GLY A 420 57.62 34.74 9.86
N ARG A 421 56.48 34.03 9.73
CA ARG A 421 56.40 32.56 9.61
C ARG A 421 56.88 31.78 10.84
N LYS A 422 57.00 32.43 12.00
CA LYS A 422 57.68 31.88 13.20
C LYS A 422 56.88 30.82 13.99
N PHE A 423 55.68 30.44 13.54
CA PHE A 423 54.78 29.50 14.22
C PHE A 423 54.64 28.16 13.47
N SER A 424 54.55 27.04 14.20
CA SER A 424 54.39 25.67 13.70
C SER A 424 53.77 24.74 14.75
N MET A 425 53.55 23.45 14.44
CA MET A 425 53.07 22.44 15.40
C MET A 425 54.01 21.23 15.53
N SER A 426 53.87 20.48 16.62
CA SER A 426 54.70 19.31 16.96
C SER A 426 53.91 18.27 17.78
N VAL A 427 54.28 17.00 17.64
CA VAL A 427 53.65 15.81 18.26
C VAL A 427 54.66 15.14 19.21
N PRO A 428 54.25 14.62 20.38
CA PRO A 428 55.12 13.83 21.25
C PRO A 428 55.82 12.66 20.54
N ASN A 429 57.04 12.34 20.96
CA ASN A 429 57.86 11.20 20.51
C ASN A 429 58.36 11.19 19.05
N VAL A 430 57.89 12.07 18.16
CA VAL A 430 58.48 12.26 16.81
C VAL A 430 59.72 13.14 16.90
N SER A 431 60.85 12.71 16.34
CA SER A 431 62.16 13.35 16.54
C SER A 431 62.68 14.20 15.38
N GLU A 432 61.81 14.74 14.53
CA GLU A 432 62.15 15.72 13.47
C GLU A 432 61.25 16.97 13.55
N ALA A 433 61.63 18.04 12.84
CA ALA A 433 61.32 19.43 13.23
C ALA A 433 60.14 20.10 12.50
N SER A 434 59.65 21.21 13.09
CA SER A 434 58.85 22.29 12.48
C SER A 434 57.89 21.86 11.35
N THR A 435 56.91 20.99 11.62
CA THR A 435 55.92 20.61 10.60
C THR A 435 54.69 21.54 10.59
N ARG A 436 54.03 21.57 9.43
CA ARG A 436 52.68 22.13 9.25
C ARG A 436 51.62 21.09 8.92
N MET A 437 52.01 19.85 8.59
CA MET A 437 51.09 18.73 8.45
C MET A 437 51.47 17.64 9.45
N VAL A 438 50.49 17.12 10.17
CA VAL A 438 50.63 16.00 11.10
C VAL A 438 49.75 14.87 10.60
N ALA A 439 50.32 13.69 10.38
CA ALA A 439 49.55 12.49 10.10
C ALA A 439 48.80 12.05 11.37
N VAL A 440 47.59 11.54 11.19
CA VAL A 440 46.70 11.08 12.26
C VAL A 440 46.57 9.56 12.19
N ASP A 441 46.32 8.94 13.33
CA ASP A 441 45.86 7.56 13.45
C ASP A 441 44.39 7.62 13.88
N GLU A 442 43.51 6.91 13.17
CA GLU A 442 42.05 7.03 13.32
C GLU A 442 41.59 6.50 14.70
N ASP A 443 42.31 5.52 15.24
CA ASP A 443 42.02 4.86 16.52
C ASP A 443 42.71 5.52 17.75
N GLU A 444 43.71 6.39 17.59
CA GLU A 444 44.49 6.95 18.72
C GLU A 444 44.37 8.49 18.92
N PRO A 445 44.27 8.96 20.19
CA PRO A 445 44.09 10.39 20.51
C PRO A 445 45.32 11.24 20.17
N THR A 446 45.29 11.88 19.01
CA THR A 446 46.41 12.68 18.49
C THR A 446 46.63 13.94 19.33
N THR A 447 47.78 14.00 20.00
CA THR A 447 48.19 15.10 20.87
C THR A 447 49.17 16.03 20.16
N ILE A 448 48.87 17.34 20.10
CA ILE A 448 49.77 18.36 19.53
C ILE A 448 50.19 19.40 20.56
N THR A 449 51.25 20.14 20.23
CA THR A 449 51.72 21.34 20.94
C THR A 449 52.14 22.39 19.92
N MET A 450 51.74 23.66 20.15
CA MET A 450 52.13 24.77 19.28
C MET A 450 53.54 25.25 19.61
N LEU A 451 54.26 25.68 18.57
CA LEU A 451 55.69 25.98 18.62
C LEU A 451 55.96 27.36 18.01
N PHE A 452 56.74 28.19 18.71
CA PHE A 452 57.25 29.48 18.22
C PHE A 452 58.78 29.47 18.17
N ASN A 453 59.34 29.81 17.01
CA ASN A 453 60.77 29.74 16.72
C ASN A 453 61.31 31.09 16.23
N ASP A 454 61.97 31.88 17.10
CA ASP A 454 62.68 33.10 16.66
C ASP A 454 64.03 32.79 15.99
N GLY A 455 64.49 31.54 16.00
CA GLY A 455 65.74 31.10 15.37
C GLY A 455 65.62 30.69 13.90
N GLU A 456 64.40 30.50 13.38
CA GLU A 456 64.17 30.33 11.93
C GLU A 456 64.08 31.72 11.24
N GLY A 457 64.91 31.91 10.21
CA GLY A 457 65.06 33.18 9.52
C GLY A 457 65.99 34.16 10.25
N GLU A 458 65.61 35.44 10.30
CA GLU A 458 66.35 36.47 11.05
C GLU A 458 65.80 36.57 12.49
N PRO A 459 66.67 36.57 13.54
CA PRO A 459 66.25 36.73 14.93
C PRO A 459 65.77 38.16 15.24
N THR A 460 64.74 38.27 16.08
CA THR A 460 64.11 39.56 16.45
C THR A 460 64.91 40.33 17.51
N LEU A 461 66.03 40.95 17.09
CA LEU A 461 66.97 41.61 18.00
C LEU A 461 66.39 42.81 18.76
N GLU A 462 65.50 43.58 18.16
CA GLU A 462 64.88 44.78 18.77
C GLU A 462 63.74 44.43 19.77
N GLY A 463 63.36 43.16 19.88
CA GLY A 463 62.20 42.69 20.65
C GLY A 463 60.86 43.01 19.99
N GLY A 464 59.78 42.40 20.49
CA GLY A 464 58.43 42.59 19.93
C GLY A 464 57.40 41.60 20.44
N GLU A 465 56.13 41.88 20.19
CA GLU A 465 55.01 40.95 20.42
C GLU A 465 54.51 40.39 19.09
N PHE A 466 54.45 39.07 19.00
CA PHE A 466 54.03 38.31 17.82
C PHE A 466 52.72 37.60 18.14
N THR A 467 51.67 37.83 17.34
CA THR A 467 50.40 37.12 17.49
C THR A 467 50.11 36.31 16.23
N ALA A 468 49.87 35.01 16.40
CA ALA A 468 49.37 34.13 15.36
C ALA A 468 47.84 34.00 15.43
N MET A 469 47.23 33.67 14.29
CA MET A 469 45.81 33.34 14.16
C MET A 469 45.73 32.02 13.39
N LEU A 470 45.58 30.93 14.12
CA LEU A 470 45.90 29.58 13.67
C LEU A 470 44.62 28.77 13.44
N LYS A 471 44.33 28.41 12.18
CA LYS A 471 43.37 27.36 11.81
C LYS A 471 44.06 26.00 11.86
N ILE A 472 43.35 25.00 12.36
CA ILE A 472 43.77 23.60 12.41
C ILE A 472 42.69 22.74 11.74
N GLY A 473 43.08 21.84 10.83
CA GLY A 473 42.16 21.00 10.06
C GLY A 473 41.48 21.73 8.89
N ASN A 474 40.59 21.06 8.15
CA ASN A 474 39.78 21.74 7.12
C ASN A 474 38.53 22.39 7.73
N SER A 475 37.67 21.61 8.38
CA SER A 475 36.58 22.11 9.24
C SER A 475 37.19 22.75 10.49
N SER A 476 37.03 24.05 10.65
CA SER A 476 38.10 24.89 11.22
C SER A 476 37.93 25.26 12.68
N VAL A 477 38.82 24.76 13.56
CA VAL A 477 39.02 25.32 14.91
C VAL A 477 40.12 26.38 14.86
N TYR A 478 39.83 27.56 15.39
CA TYR A 478 40.72 28.72 15.39
C TYR A 478 41.28 29.03 16.78
N PHE A 479 42.59 29.26 16.83
CA PHE A 479 43.33 29.63 18.03
C PHE A 479 44.06 30.96 17.85
N SER A 480 44.09 31.79 18.89
CA SER A 480 44.92 32.99 18.95
C SER A 480 46.00 32.82 20.02
N TRP A 481 47.26 33.07 19.65
CA TRP A 481 48.39 32.92 20.56
C TRP A 481 49.39 34.06 20.39
N THR A 482 49.76 34.70 21.50
CA THR A 482 50.71 35.84 21.54
C THR A 482 51.99 35.47 22.28
N VAL A 483 53.13 35.77 21.67
CA VAL A 483 54.48 35.52 22.20
C VAL A 483 55.29 36.83 22.21
N SER A 484 55.94 37.15 23.32
CA SER A 484 56.70 38.40 23.52
C SER A 484 58.20 38.14 23.68
N VAL A 485 58.98 38.61 22.70
CA VAL A 485 60.45 38.51 22.60
C VAL A 485 61.10 39.74 23.23
N GLU A 486 62.07 39.53 24.13
CA GLU A 486 62.85 40.62 24.74
C GLU A 486 63.93 41.16 23.81
N ALA A 487 64.04 42.50 23.77
CA ALA A 487 65.07 43.23 23.04
C ALA A 487 66.47 42.91 23.59
N GLN A 488 67.41 42.57 22.72
CA GLN A 488 68.80 42.38 23.11
C GLN A 488 69.48 43.73 23.34
N THR A 489 69.74 44.08 24.60
CA THR A 489 70.63 45.20 24.93
C THR A 489 72.08 44.88 24.53
N GLU A 490 72.89 45.91 24.23
CA GLU A 490 74.24 45.84 23.61
C GLU A 490 75.33 45.00 24.35
N LYS A 491 74.98 44.21 25.37
CA LYS A 491 75.90 43.34 26.12
C LYS A 491 75.96 41.89 25.61
N ASP A 492 74.95 41.43 24.87
CA ASP A 492 74.87 40.02 24.43
C ASP A 492 75.48 39.79 23.02
N VAL A 493 75.74 40.84 22.24
CA VAL A 493 76.44 40.77 20.93
C VAL A 493 77.95 40.56 21.15
N GLY A 494 78.32 39.33 21.54
CA GLY A 494 79.55 39.08 22.29
C GLY A 494 80.39 37.85 21.95
N ASN A 495 80.12 37.09 20.87
CA ASN A 495 81.14 36.33 20.11
C ASN A 495 80.60 35.58 18.87
N ASN A 496 81.30 35.80 17.75
CA ASN A 496 81.58 34.90 16.62
C ASN A 496 80.48 34.32 15.70
N GLU A 497 80.46 34.91 14.50
CA GLU A 497 80.54 34.26 13.16
C GLU A 497 79.35 33.45 12.59
N HIS A 498 79.07 33.69 11.30
CA HIS A 498 78.03 33.03 10.51
C HIS A 498 78.29 31.53 10.28
N PRO A 499 77.23 30.70 10.20
CA PRO A 499 77.35 29.31 9.81
C PRO A 499 77.65 29.14 8.31
N LYS A 500 78.33 28.04 7.96
CA LYS A 500 78.23 27.41 6.63
C LYS A 500 78.00 25.92 6.76
N GLN A 501 77.19 25.41 5.84
CA GLN A 501 76.68 24.03 5.80
C GLN A 501 77.78 22.97 5.80
N VAL A 502 77.53 21.86 6.49
CA VAL A 502 77.91 20.52 6.00
C VAL A 502 76.85 19.51 6.41
N ASN A 503 76.42 18.68 5.45
CA ASN A 503 75.46 17.60 5.68
C ASN A 503 76.17 16.27 6.00
N ALA A 504 75.36 15.32 6.46
CA ALA A 504 75.55 13.87 6.36
C ALA A 504 76.57 13.16 7.28
N SER A 505 76.00 12.55 8.33
CA SER A 505 76.07 11.09 8.57
C SER A 505 77.32 10.48 9.24
N GLN A 506 77.15 9.18 9.55
CA GLN A 506 78.11 8.17 10.00
C GLN A 506 78.61 8.17 11.46
N THR A 507 77.90 7.35 12.26
CA THR A 507 78.43 6.28 13.15
C THR A 507 79.35 6.61 14.33
N ILE A 508 78.80 6.31 15.52
CA ILE A 508 79.37 5.45 16.58
C ILE A 508 80.83 5.72 16.99
N GLY A 509 80.98 6.38 18.15
CA GLY A 509 81.89 5.94 19.21
C GLY A 509 83.23 6.65 19.32
N GLU A 510 83.40 7.40 20.41
CA GLU A 510 84.43 7.04 21.40
C GLU A 510 84.09 7.61 22.80
N ASP A 511 84.88 7.26 23.81
CA ASP A 511 84.36 7.01 25.15
C ASP A 511 84.78 8.03 26.24
N ARG A 512 83.83 8.34 27.13
CA ARG A 512 83.96 8.89 28.51
C ARG A 512 85.11 9.87 28.84
N LYS A 513 84.74 11.04 29.39
CA LYS A 513 85.20 11.47 30.75
C LYS A 513 84.48 12.71 31.34
N LYS A 514 83.52 12.43 32.23
CA LYS A 514 83.42 12.94 33.62
C LYS A 514 82.30 12.16 34.32
N GLY A 515 82.61 11.49 35.43
CA GLY A 515 81.69 10.53 36.04
C GLY A 515 80.91 11.11 37.22
N PHE A 516 79.62 10.76 37.30
CA PHE A 516 78.89 10.68 38.57
C PHE A 516 79.23 9.36 39.28
N SER A 517 78.92 9.21 40.58
CA SER A 517 79.24 7.96 41.28
C SER A 517 78.18 6.89 41.03
N ILE A 518 78.63 5.64 40.80
CA ILE A 518 77.76 4.49 40.49
C ILE A 518 76.72 4.23 41.60
N LYS A 519 77.01 4.61 42.85
CA LYS A 519 76.07 4.48 43.97
C LYS A 519 74.89 5.45 43.91
N GLU A 520 75.07 6.64 43.35
CA GLU A 520 73.99 7.63 43.23
C GLU A 520 73.05 7.26 42.07
N GLN A 521 73.61 6.75 40.97
CA GLN A 521 72.86 6.33 39.80
C GLN A 521 71.91 5.16 40.12
N MET A 522 72.42 4.08 40.73
CA MET A 522 71.60 2.94 41.18
C MET A 522 70.53 3.33 42.21
N ALA A 523 70.80 4.35 43.05
CA ALA A 523 69.84 4.82 44.06
C ALA A 523 68.72 5.69 43.47
N LEU A 524 68.95 6.38 42.34
CA LEU A 524 67.89 7.00 41.56
C LEU A 524 67.06 5.95 40.81
N GLU A 525 67.71 4.99 40.16
CA GLU A 525 67.04 3.92 39.40
C GLU A 525 66.10 3.07 40.28
N GLN A 526 66.54 2.68 41.49
CA GLN A 526 65.68 1.96 42.44
C GLN A 526 64.46 2.79 42.87
N LYS A 527 64.63 4.09 43.12
CA LYS A 527 63.50 4.98 43.46
C LYS A 527 62.55 5.23 42.29
N ALA A 528 63.09 5.29 41.07
CA ALA A 528 62.28 5.41 39.86
C ALA A 528 61.44 4.15 39.63
N ALA A 529 62.05 2.95 39.77
CA ALA A 529 61.36 1.67 39.64
C ALA A 529 60.30 1.45 40.74
N GLU A 530 60.59 1.81 41.99
CA GLU A 530 59.63 1.71 43.10
C GLU A 530 58.44 2.67 42.90
N LYS A 531 58.69 3.90 42.43
CA LYS A 531 57.61 4.86 42.12
C LYS A 531 56.80 4.44 40.89
N ALA A 532 57.45 3.92 39.84
CA ALA A 532 56.76 3.41 38.65
C ALA A 532 55.86 2.20 38.99
N LYS A 533 56.31 1.31 39.89
CA LYS A 533 55.46 0.23 40.38
C LYS A 533 54.27 0.76 41.19
N GLN A 534 54.48 1.72 42.09
CA GLN A 534 53.39 2.33 42.87
C GLN A 534 52.36 3.04 41.98
N GLN A 535 52.78 3.59 40.84
CA GLN A 535 51.87 4.14 39.83
C GLN A 535 51.06 3.02 39.15
N ALA A 536 51.72 1.99 38.61
CA ALA A 536 51.04 0.87 37.95
C ALA A 536 50.07 0.10 38.87
N ASP A 537 50.44 -0.11 40.15
CA ASP A 537 49.57 -0.72 41.17
C ASP A 537 48.34 0.18 41.50
N ALA A 538 48.41 1.49 41.27
CA ALA A 538 47.31 2.44 41.44
C ALA A 538 46.43 2.55 40.18
N ASP A 539 47.04 2.62 39.00
CA ASP A 539 46.32 2.68 37.72
C ASP A 539 45.50 1.40 37.49
N ALA A 540 46.06 0.24 37.82
CA ALA A 540 45.35 -1.05 37.79
C ALA A 540 44.21 -1.15 38.82
N LYS A 541 44.23 -0.34 39.88
CA LYS A 541 43.10 -0.22 40.82
C LYS A 541 42.02 0.68 40.23
N ALA A 542 42.39 1.84 39.70
CA ALA A 542 41.46 2.79 39.08
C ALA A 542 40.70 2.16 37.91
N ALA A 543 41.40 1.48 37.00
CA ALA A 543 40.78 0.76 35.87
C ALA A 543 39.78 -0.32 36.32
N LYS A 544 40.04 -0.97 37.47
CA LYS A 544 39.14 -1.99 38.03
C LYS A 544 37.91 -1.40 38.73
N GLU A 545 38.05 -0.22 39.33
CA GLU A 545 36.92 0.49 39.94
C GLU A 545 36.04 1.11 38.85
N ALA A 546 36.62 1.77 37.84
CA ALA A 546 35.89 2.28 36.68
C ALA A 546 35.11 1.18 35.92
N LYS A 547 35.72 0.00 35.70
CA LYS A 547 34.99 -1.11 35.07
C LYS A 547 33.80 -1.58 35.91
N ALA A 548 33.92 -1.60 37.23
CA ALA A 548 32.82 -2.02 38.11
C ALA A 548 31.68 -0.99 38.19
N GLU A 549 31.96 0.27 37.86
CA GLU A 549 30.98 1.36 37.73
C GLU A 549 30.24 1.23 36.39
N ALA A 550 30.95 1.09 35.27
CA ALA A 550 30.38 0.85 33.94
C ALA A 550 29.56 -0.46 33.86
N ASP A 551 30.04 -1.57 34.45
CA ASP A 551 29.30 -2.84 34.53
C ASP A 551 28.00 -2.71 35.35
N ALA A 552 27.86 -1.68 36.20
CA ALA A 552 26.66 -1.39 36.98
C ALA A 552 25.70 -0.44 36.26
N GLU A 553 26.22 0.59 35.59
CA GLU A 553 25.43 1.54 34.79
C GLU A 553 24.78 0.85 33.59
N MET A 554 25.53 0.02 32.85
CA MET A 554 24.99 -0.85 31.78
C MET A 554 23.87 -1.77 32.28
N LYS A 555 23.92 -2.24 33.55
CA LYS A 555 22.83 -3.04 34.13
C LYS A 555 21.60 -2.19 34.43
N ALA A 556 21.79 -0.94 34.89
CA ALA A 556 20.69 -0.03 35.16
C ALA A 556 19.96 0.39 33.88
N ALA A 557 20.70 0.66 32.79
CA ALA A 557 20.12 0.95 31.48
C ALA A 557 19.19 -0.18 31.00
N LYS A 558 19.67 -1.43 31.00
CA LYS A 558 18.86 -2.60 30.58
C LYS A 558 17.65 -2.87 31.47
N GLU A 559 17.68 -2.44 32.73
CA GLU A 559 16.54 -2.54 33.65
C GLU A 559 15.52 -1.40 33.43
N ILE A 560 15.90 -0.29 32.79
CA ILE A 560 15.02 0.80 32.32
C ILE A 560 14.41 0.46 30.96
N GLU A 561 15.22 0.01 30.00
CA GLU A 561 14.85 -0.49 28.67
C GLU A 561 13.74 -1.55 28.75
N ALA A 562 13.93 -2.58 29.58
CA ALA A 562 12.93 -3.63 29.79
C ALA A 562 11.61 -3.09 30.40
N GLN A 563 11.66 -2.01 31.19
CA GLN A 563 10.45 -1.34 31.72
C GLN A 563 9.77 -0.44 30.68
N ALA A 564 10.53 0.17 29.77
CA ALA A 564 9.98 0.90 28.63
C ALA A 564 9.23 -0.07 27.69
N ASN A 565 9.87 -1.16 27.29
CA ASN A 565 9.30 -2.13 26.34
C ASN A 565 8.07 -2.85 26.93
N GLN A 566 8.09 -3.19 28.23
CA GLN A 566 6.89 -3.73 28.91
C GLN A 566 5.74 -2.69 28.94
N LYS A 567 6.05 -1.41 29.11
CA LYS A 567 5.05 -0.34 29.11
C LYS A 567 4.50 -0.06 27.71
N ALA A 568 5.35 -0.08 26.68
CA ALA A 568 4.95 0.05 25.28
C ALA A 568 3.92 -1.02 24.90
N LYS A 569 4.24 -2.31 25.11
CA LYS A 569 3.32 -3.44 24.87
C LYS A 569 2.02 -3.36 25.69
N THR A 570 2.03 -2.69 26.84
CA THR A 570 0.81 -2.44 27.63
C THR A 570 -0.06 -1.31 27.04
N VAL A 571 0.54 -0.31 26.38
CA VAL A 571 -0.17 0.78 25.69
C VAL A 571 -0.72 0.30 24.35
N GLU A 572 0.07 -0.46 23.59
CA GLU A 572 -0.28 -1.17 22.36
C GLU A 572 -1.54 -2.05 22.56
N GLN A 573 -1.51 -2.98 23.52
CA GLN A 573 -2.67 -3.82 23.86
C GLN A 573 -3.89 -3.03 24.35
N ALA A 574 -3.68 -1.88 25.01
CA ALA A 574 -4.77 -1.00 25.41
C ALA A 574 -5.37 -0.21 24.24
N ARG A 575 -4.57 0.13 23.22
CA ARG A 575 -5.03 0.76 21.97
C ARG A 575 -5.84 -0.23 21.14
N ALA A 576 -5.30 -1.41 20.87
CA ALA A 576 -6.00 -2.48 20.14
C ALA A 576 -7.37 -2.83 20.76
N GLN A 577 -7.47 -2.91 22.10
CA GLN A 577 -8.76 -3.13 22.78
C GLN A 577 -9.74 -1.96 22.61
N VAL A 578 -9.26 -0.70 22.63
CA VAL A 578 -10.10 0.49 22.42
C VAL A 578 -10.61 0.55 20.98
N ASP A 579 -9.76 0.23 20.01
CA ASP A 579 -10.11 0.27 18.59
C ASP A 579 -11.06 -0.89 18.22
N ALA A 580 -10.86 -2.08 18.79
CA ALA A 580 -11.81 -3.20 18.71
C ALA A 580 -13.17 -2.89 19.37
N ASP A 581 -13.17 -2.28 20.57
CA ASP A 581 -14.40 -1.84 21.24
C ASP A 581 -15.13 -0.76 20.42
N ALA A 582 -14.38 0.15 19.76
CA ALA A 582 -14.93 1.18 18.88
C ALA A 582 -15.55 0.58 17.61
N ALA A 583 -14.87 -0.36 16.95
CA ALA A 583 -15.39 -1.07 15.78
C ALA A 583 -16.67 -1.87 16.12
N ALA A 584 -16.70 -2.55 17.27
CA ALA A 584 -17.88 -3.24 17.76
C ALA A 584 -19.06 -2.28 18.05
N LEU A 585 -18.78 -1.08 18.58
CA LEU A 585 -19.77 -0.03 18.78
C LEU A 585 -20.27 0.58 17.45
N ALA A 586 -19.40 0.71 16.45
CA ALA A 586 -19.77 1.21 15.12
C ALA A 586 -20.72 0.25 14.38
N LYS A 587 -20.33 -1.03 14.25
CA LYS A 587 -21.18 -2.08 13.63
C LYS A 587 -22.54 -2.19 14.35
N LYS A 588 -22.55 -2.10 15.69
CA LYS A 588 -23.78 -2.06 16.50
C LYS A 588 -24.64 -0.82 16.24
N ALA A 589 -24.05 0.36 16.03
CA ALA A 589 -24.79 1.59 15.78
C ALA A 589 -25.47 1.58 14.41
N GLU A 590 -24.77 1.09 13.39
CA GLU A 590 -25.29 0.95 12.02
C GLU A 590 -26.49 -0.02 11.98
N GLU A 591 -26.37 -1.20 12.62
CA GLU A 591 -27.45 -2.19 12.69
C GLU A 591 -28.69 -1.62 13.39
N LEU A 592 -28.52 -0.82 14.45
CA LEU A 592 -29.63 -0.14 15.12
C LEU A 592 -30.25 0.97 14.24
N GLU A 593 -29.49 1.65 13.39
CA GLU A 593 -30.05 2.62 12.42
C GLU A 593 -30.81 1.91 11.28
N ARG A 594 -30.26 0.80 10.75
CA ARG A 594 -30.92 -0.05 9.76
C ARG A 594 -32.26 -0.57 10.27
N ILE A 595 -32.29 -1.03 11.53
CA ILE A 595 -33.51 -1.48 12.20
C ILE A 595 -34.47 -0.30 12.47
N ALA A 596 -34.00 0.87 12.91
CA ALA A 596 -34.85 2.05 13.08
C ALA A 596 -35.57 2.45 11.77
N LYS A 597 -34.91 2.31 10.61
CA LYS A 597 -35.54 2.55 9.29
C LYS A 597 -36.70 1.58 9.01
N ARG A 598 -36.64 0.34 9.50
CA ARG A 598 -37.71 -0.68 9.36
C ARG A 598 -38.97 -0.39 10.19
N ALA A 599 -38.92 0.53 11.16
CA ALA A 599 -40.08 0.91 11.99
C ALA A 599 -41.33 1.32 11.18
N LYS A 600 -41.15 1.82 9.96
CA LYS A 600 -42.22 2.17 9.00
C LYS A 600 -43.15 1.01 8.64
N THR A 601 -42.74 -0.24 8.87
CA THR A 601 -43.51 -1.46 8.52
C THR A 601 -44.46 -1.93 9.63
N ILE A 602 -44.40 -1.32 10.82
CA ILE A 602 -45.11 -1.76 12.03
C ILE A 602 -46.37 -0.92 12.25
N ASP A 603 -47.51 -1.56 12.52
CA ASP A 603 -48.75 -0.84 12.83
C ASP A 603 -48.77 -0.26 14.26
N PHE A 604 -48.24 0.96 14.39
CA PHE A 604 -48.30 1.74 15.62
C PHE A 604 -49.71 2.25 16.00
N ALA A 605 -50.72 2.15 15.13
CA ALA A 605 -52.10 2.48 15.49
C ALA A 605 -52.74 1.37 16.34
N THR A 606 -52.38 0.10 16.08
CA THR A 606 -52.76 -1.05 16.92
C THR A 606 -51.81 -1.23 18.10
N LEU A 607 -50.50 -1.09 17.89
CA LEU A 607 -49.48 -1.32 18.93
C LEU A 607 -49.49 -0.24 20.03
N GLY A 608 -49.76 1.01 19.65
CA GLY A 608 -49.65 2.19 20.50
C GLY A 608 -48.25 2.83 20.45
N VAL A 609 -48.18 4.11 20.81
CA VAL A 609 -46.96 4.93 20.77
C VAL A 609 -46.59 5.35 22.20
N ALA A 610 -45.30 5.21 22.53
CA ALA A 610 -44.71 5.68 23.78
C ALA A 610 -43.43 6.47 23.49
N THR A 611 -42.94 7.24 24.46
CA THR A 611 -41.67 7.99 24.36
C THR A 611 -40.53 7.29 25.09
N VAL A 612 -39.28 7.67 24.77
CA VAL A 612 -38.07 7.18 25.45
C VAL A 612 -38.11 7.40 26.97
N GLY A 613 -38.81 8.45 27.44
CA GLY A 613 -39.00 8.75 28.86
C GLY A 613 -39.99 7.84 29.60
N GLU A 614 -40.75 7.02 28.86
CA GLU A 614 -41.73 6.07 29.40
C GLU A 614 -41.23 4.62 29.34
N LYS A 615 -40.00 4.42 28.86
CA LYS A 615 -39.36 3.12 28.60
C LYS A 615 -39.38 2.17 29.80
N ASP A 616 -39.85 0.95 29.54
CA ASP A 616 -39.77 -0.21 30.43
C ASP A 616 -38.46 -0.99 30.22
N ASP A 617 -38.06 -1.76 31.24
CA ASP A 617 -36.98 -2.75 31.09
C ASP A 617 -37.51 -4.02 30.39
N LEU A 618 -37.55 -3.98 29.06
CA LEU A 618 -38.06 -5.07 28.23
C LEU A 618 -37.32 -6.41 28.44
N GLN A 619 -36.12 -6.41 29.04
CA GLN A 619 -35.38 -7.62 29.42
C GLN A 619 -36.08 -8.45 30.50
N ALA A 620 -37.09 -7.91 31.18
CA ALA A 620 -37.97 -8.67 32.06
C ALA A 620 -38.83 -9.71 31.30
N ILE A 621 -38.96 -9.59 29.98
CA ILE A 621 -39.61 -10.58 29.10
C ILE A 621 -38.61 -11.69 28.80
N LYS A 622 -38.92 -12.92 29.20
CA LYS A 622 -38.05 -14.08 28.98
C LYS A 622 -37.90 -14.34 27.47
N GLY A 623 -36.70 -14.10 26.96
CA GLY A 623 -36.35 -14.26 25.55
C GLY A 623 -35.77 -12.98 24.93
N VAL A 624 -36.02 -11.82 25.55
CA VAL A 624 -35.47 -10.51 25.20
C VAL A 624 -34.14 -10.31 25.94
N GLY A 625 -33.02 -10.38 25.23
CA GLY A 625 -31.71 -9.97 25.76
C GLY A 625 -31.48 -8.45 25.67
N PRO A 626 -30.35 -7.93 26.19
CA PRO A 626 -30.02 -6.50 26.13
C PRO A 626 -30.11 -5.94 24.71
N PHE A 627 -29.50 -6.64 23.76
CA PHE A 627 -29.46 -6.25 22.35
C PHE A 627 -30.83 -6.29 21.67
N ILE A 628 -31.65 -7.30 21.99
CA ILE A 628 -33.03 -7.38 21.48
C ILE A 628 -33.88 -6.24 22.05
N ALA A 629 -33.67 -5.87 23.32
CA ALA A 629 -34.31 -4.68 23.88
C ALA A 629 -33.85 -3.43 23.10
N GLU A 630 -32.55 -3.23 22.86
CA GLU A 630 -32.04 -2.10 22.06
C GLU A 630 -32.68 -2.03 20.66
N LYS A 631 -32.78 -3.16 19.94
CA LYS A 631 -33.47 -3.25 18.64
C LYS A 631 -34.95 -2.87 18.72
N LEU A 632 -35.69 -3.33 19.74
CA LEU A 632 -37.09 -2.94 19.97
C LEU A 632 -37.21 -1.42 20.25
N ASN A 633 -36.29 -0.85 21.04
CA ASN A 633 -36.25 0.59 21.29
C ASN A 633 -35.95 1.40 20.02
N ALA A 634 -35.07 0.92 19.14
CA ALA A 634 -34.76 1.54 17.85
C ALA A 634 -35.98 1.55 16.92
N LEU A 635 -36.83 0.52 16.97
CA LEU A 635 -38.12 0.50 16.28
C LEU A 635 -39.18 1.46 16.85
N GLY A 636 -38.99 2.01 18.06
CA GLY A 636 -40.01 2.82 18.76
C GLY A 636 -40.88 2.02 19.74
N ILE A 637 -40.48 0.79 20.07
CA ILE A 637 -41.18 -0.10 21.01
C ILE A 637 -40.46 0.00 22.36
N PHE A 638 -41.02 0.79 23.28
CA PHE A 638 -40.41 1.16 24.55
C PHE A 638 -41.04 0.48 25.77
N THR A 639 -42.30 0.01 25.68
CA THR A 639 -43.12 -0.35 26.85
C THR A 639 -43.66 -1.78 26.84
N PHE A 640 -43.96 -2.31 28.04
CA PHE A 640 -44.68 -3.58 28.18
C PHE A 640 -46.11 -3.51 27.63
N GLU A 641 -46.73 -2.32 27.57
CA GLU A 641 -48.05 -2.13 26.95
C GLU A 641 -47.99 -2.35 25.45
N GLN A 642 -47.01 -1.75 24.75
CA GLN A 642 -46.81 -1.96 23.32
C GLN A 642 -46.58 -3.44 23.03
N VAL A 643 -45.61 -4.09 23.68
CA VAL A 643 -45.36 -5.54 23.45
C VAL A 643 -46.60 -6.38 23.80
N GLY A 644 -47.35 -6.02 24.86
CA GLY A 644 -48.60 -6.68 25.26
C GLY A 644 -49.83 -6.45 24.36
N ASN A 645 -49.68 -5.62 23.31
CA ASN A 645 -50.69 -5.31 22.29
C ASN A 645 -50.37 -5.89 20.91
N MET A 646 -49.22 -6.56 20.73
CA MET A 646 -48.87 -7.21 19.45
C MET A 646 -49.94 -8.25 19.05
N THR A 647 -50.42 -8.17 17.82
CA THR A 647 -51.22 -9.23 17.18
C THR A 647 -50.30 -10.25 16.52
N ALA A 648 -50.85 -11.38 16.05
CA ALA A 648 -50.07 -12.43 15.38
C ALA A 648 -49.34 -11.95 14.10
N GLU A 649 -49.85 -10.88 13.49
CA GLU A 649 -49.30 -10.20 12.32
C GLU A 649 -48.20 -9.21 12.72
N ILE A 650 -48.40 -8.45 13.81
CA ILE A 650 -47.39 -7.51 14.33
C ILE A 650 -46.22 -8.26 14.98
N GLU A 651 -46.45 -9.41 15.62
CA GLU A 651 -45.37 -10.30 16.08
C GLU A 651 -44.43 -10.68 14.93
N GLU A 652 -44.95 -10.93 13.72
CA GLU A 652 -44.14 -11.28 12.55
C GLU A 652 -43.47 -10.04 11.93
N GLN A 653 -44.20 -8.93 11.76
CA GLN A 653 -43.63 -7.65 11.33
C GLN A 653 -42.43 -7.25 12.20
N VAL A 654 -42.59 -7.34 13.53
CA VAL A 654 -41.52 -7.00 14.48
C VAL A 654 -40.39 -8.01 14.39
N ASN A 655 -40.66 -9.31 14.26
CA ASN A 655 -39.62 -10.35 14.12
C ASN A 655 -38.73 -10.10 12.89
N ILE A 656 -39.33 -9.74 11.74
CA ILE A 656 -38.63 -9.36 10.50
C ILE A 656 -37.91 -8.01 10.68
N ALA A 657 -38.52 -7.05 11.39
CA ALA A 657 -37.96 -5.72 11.60
C ALA A 657 -36.76 -5.70 12.57
N ILE A 658 -36.66 -6.62 13.54
CA ILE A 658 -35.48 -6.76 14.41
C ILE A 658 -34.39 -7.67 13.83
N GLU A 659 -34.53 -8.19 12.61
CA GLU A 659 -33.54 -9.09 11.97
C GLU A 659 -33.21 -10.29 12.88
N PHE A 660 -34.22 -11.12 13.21
CA PHE A 660 -34.10 -12.22 14.19
C PHE A 660 -34.82 -13.50 13.74
N PHE A 661 -34.37 -14.66 14.24
CA PHE A 661 -34.84 -15.98 13.81
C PHE A 661 -36.38 -16.10 13.72
N PRO A 662 -36.94 -16.49 12.55
CA PRO A 662 -38.39 -16.52 12.30
C PRO A 662 -39.25 -17.13 13.41
N GLY A 663 -40.37 -16.47 13.71
CA GLY A 663 -41.37 -16.92 14.68
C GLY A 663 -40.94 -16.96 16.16
N ARG A 664 -39.74 -16.50 16.53
CA ARG A 664 -39.23 -16.64 17.90
C ARG A 664 -40.00 -15.81 18.93
N ILE A 665 -40.46 -14.60 18.56
CA ILE A 665 -41.31 -13.73 19.41
C ILE A 665 -42.56 -14.48 19.88
N LYS A 666 -43.24 -15.12 18.93
CA LYS A 666 -44.50 -15.86 19.09
C LYS A 666 -44.32 -17.17 19.84
N ARG A 667 -43.26 -17.92 19.51
CA ARG A 667 -42.89 -19.17 20.20
C ARG A 667 -42.55 -18.95 21.68
N ASP A 668 -41.87 -17.83 21.97
CA ASP A 668 -41.47 -17.46 23.33
C ASP A 668 -42.56 -16.66 24.08
N GLU A 669 -43.77 -16.55 23.51
CA GLU A 669 -44.96 -15.88 24.07
C GLU A 669 -44.74 -14.42 24.55
N TRP A 670 -43.92 -13.62 23.86
CA TRP A 670 -43.51 -12.29 24.37
C TRP A 670 -44.68 -11.35 24.66
N ALA A 671 -45.69 -11.30 23.80
CA ALA A 671 -46.86 -10.42 23.99
C ALA A 671 -47.65 -10.78 25.27
N LYS A 672 -47.84 -12.07 25.52
CA LYS A 672 -48.50 -12.58 26.72
C LYS A 672 -47.69 -12.27 27.99
N GLN A 673 -46.37 -12.51 27.97
CA GLN A 673 -45.49 -12.17 29.09
C GLN A 673 -45.52 -10.67 29.40
N ALA A 674 -45.37 -9.81 28.38
CA ALA A 674 -45.41 -8.37 28.54
C ALA A 674 -46.75 -7.88 29.12
N LYS A 675 -47.86 -8.46 28.66
CA LYS A 675 -49.20 -8.16 29.17
C LYS A 675 -49.37 -8.55 30.64
N GLU A 676 -48.89 -9.73 31.05
CA GLU A 676 -48.91 -10.17 32.45
C GLU A 676 -48.07 -9.23 33.36
N ILE A 677 -46.88 -8.82 32.89
CA ILE A 677 -46.02 -7.85 33.58
C ILE A 677 -46.73 -6.48 33.68
N TYR A 678 -47.29 -5.97 32.59
CA TYR A 678 -48.00 -4.68 32.55
C TYR A 678 -49.24 -4.67 33.47
N GLU A 679 -50.03 -5.74 33.47
CA GLU A 679 -51.16 -5.89 34.38
C GLU A 679 -50.73 -6.06 35.85
N SER A 680 -49.51 -6.50 36.13
CA SER A 680 -48.95 -6.49 37.49
C SER A 680 -48.53 -5.07 37.90
N LYS A 681 -47.88 -4.32 36.99
CA LYS A 681 -47.46 -2.92 37.18
C LYS A 681 -48.65 -2.00 37.47
N LYS A 682 -49.81 -2.24 36.85
CA LYS A 682 -51.09 -1.52 37.10
C LYS A 682 -51.78 -1.83 38.44
N LYS A 683 -51.28 -2.76 39.27
CA LYS A 683 -51.88 -3.16 40.55
C LYS A 683 -51.16 -2.57 41.79
N PHE A 684 -50.13 -1.74 41.57
CA PHE A 684 -49.37 -1.01 42.59
C PHE A 684 -49.43 0.51 42.34
#